data_AF-A0A1F4BB23-F1
#
_entry.id   AF-A0A1F4BB23-F1
#
_cell.length_a   1.000
_cell.length_b   1.000
_cell.length_c   1.000
_cell.angle_alpha   90.00
_cell.angle_beta   90.00
_cell.angle_gamma   90.00
#
_symmetry.space_group_name_H-M   'P 1'
#
loop_
_entity.id
_entity.type
_entity.pdbx_description
1 polymer ?
#
loop_
_entity_poly.entity_id
_entity_poly.type
_entity_poly.pdbx_seq_one_letter_code
_entity_poly.pdbx_strand_id
1 'polypeptide(L)'
;MFAAATLPASSNVRGTFLNQVYMGVFRPNPNASPRWPGNVKQYKIVTDPNTGNQFLGDKFDKAIAAAFSEEGFVLPDVTSIWTVNQSPGFWDPDYYPDTKSASNPTASDAPDGAFVEKGGAAQHLRMAYATDVTTRRLFTCVACADNTTLSGGTYPSANAFDISNTAINAALLGITGQKTVSSLTRVAGTVTATSTNHGFSNGQSVEIKGATQSAYNVTRSISVINNDTFTYPIDEQPVTPGTAASGQTLTASTGGLAQALVAPPLGLTRVGTTVTATTPIAHGFNNGDSVIISGAADNAYNGTFPIATSGAGSTTFTYTIATTPVTPPTSLSGATATANGVTKNISTLVRTTTGAGTTVTVTTSGNIFTGASPSSGTVQIANVNPADYNGSTFTYTKASNSSFTYTLSSTGPVTPDTGFAQVAPAATQTIALITRGAGDASGIATVTVTTSAAHTFSDGNTITISGAAQPEYNGGFTIANSNQGAGTFTYTISTSPASPATTSSTITAAGGGGIDRDSLINWVRGANVQDDNPIQEATRVRGYLHGDVLHSRPVVINYNRLGEILNRDIAVFYGANDGIVHAVKGGADDGDGGELWGFVPSEFFDRFARLYNENPIIATITPRNYFADGPITANTIYNDDATDPKIQRLDGLGASKAQIFVGMRRGGRFYYSLGVTDPTVPVFKWKITNATSGFAELGQSWSEARVATINVQFPAADAAASRRVLVFGAGYDAAANDPVTQGIATMGRGIFVVDADTGALIWSASPDAVIPPAGGVHKQVGGMTFAIPATLAVIDSDGDVGSFADRIYAPDTGGNIWRVNIGDTDPNNWTVRKVAALSGGAADQKRKFLFAPSIVNMDDTWDSILVGSGDREQPFNSTIKDRFYMIKDAHALNDDTSLPIVTDSSDADVTNVDLSDKNSTLVDLTTNVLQDPNNPDFNVTSQTLAAARGWKIRMTRSGEKVVTSATTLAGTTFFGTSTLPEPSAPGQCSASLGTAYVYAVSFKDATAVVDLNGDGVITSADTSTAVGLGFPASPTAVVDEQGRESVIVPPGVFKPSAIAVGQRYRVFWNLSIDN
;
A
#
# COMPACT_ATOMS: atom_id res chain seq x y z
N MET A 1 -8.42 -1.00 0.50
CA MET A 1 -8.59 -0.56 -0.90
C MET A 1 -8.52 -1.85 -1.72
N PHE A 2 -9.66 -2.40 -2.14
CA PHE A 2 -9.67 -3.63 -2.94
C PHE A 2 -9.42 -3.23 -4.40
N ALA A 3 -8.17 -3.30 -4.83
CA ALA A 3 -7.90 -3.38 -6.25
C ALA A 3 -8.41 -4.75 -6.72
N ALA A 4 -9.26 -4.78 -7.75
CA ALA A 4 -9.46 -5.99 -8.51
C ALA A 4 -8.07 -6.55 -8.89
N ALA A 5 -7.91 -7.87 -8.79
CA ALA A 5 -6.70 -8.61 -9.16
C ALA A 5 -6.40 -8.40 -10.65
N THR A 6 -5.84 -7.25 -10.98
CA THR A 6 -5.30 -6.95 -12.29
C THR A 6 -3.94 -7.64 -12.35
N LEU A 7 -3.71 -8.40 -13.42
CA LEU A 7 -2.39 -8.95 -13.70
C LEU A 7 -1.63 -7.95 -14.54
N PRO A 8 -0.73 -7.15 -13.96
CA PRO A 8 0.33 -6.62 -14.78
C PRO A 8 1.16 -7.81 -15.28
N ALA A 9 0.97 -8.21 -16.55
CA ALA A 9 2.10 -8.71 -17.30
C ALA A 9 3.18 -7.63 -17.15
N SER A 10 4.31 -7.96 -16.53
CA SER A 10 5.29 -6.90 -16.31
C SER A 10 5.83 -6.50 -17.67
N SER A 11 5.49 -5.28 -18.02
CA SER A 11 5.70 -4.74 -19.34
C SER A 11 7.19 -4.69 -19.71
N ASN A 12 8.08 -4.67 -18.72
CA ASN A 12 9.51 -4.64 -18.93
C ASN A 12 10.19 -5.96 -18.58
N VAL A 13 9.51 -7.10 -18.58
CA VAL A 13 10.05 -8.39 -18.10
C VAL A 13 9.94 -9.43 -19.20
N ARG A 14 10.71 -9.22 -20.27
CA ARG A 14 10.65 -10.11 -21.43
C ARG A 14 11.97 -10.28 -22.16
N GLY A 15 12.22 -11.54 -22.53
CA GLY A 15 13.29 -11.99 -23.42
C GLY A 15 12.72 -12.74 -24.61
N THR A 16 13.40 -12.71 -25.75
CA THR A 16 12.90 -13.26 -27.01
C THR A 16 14.00 -14.03 -27.74
N PHE A 17 13.81 -15.31 -27.99
CA PHE A 17 14.75 -16.10 -28.78
C PHE A 17 14.01 -16.77 -29.93
N LEU A 18 14.34 -16.43 -31.17
CA LEU A 18 13.57 -16.80 -32.36
C LEU A 18 12.09 -16.41 -32.17
N ASN A 19 11.16 -17.35 -32.29
CA ASN A 19 9.75 -17.15 -32.06
C ASN A 19 9.32 -17.29 -30.58
N GLN A 20 10.23 -17.55 -29.63
CA GLN A 20 9.89 -17.78 -28.21
C GLN A 20 9.90 -16.47 -27.43
N VAL A 21 8.85 -16.23 -26.63
CA VAL A 21 8.69 -15.04 -25.79
C VAL A 21 8.53 -15.45 -24.34
N TYR A 22 9.48 -15.07 -23.49
CA TYR A 22 9.44 -15.30 -22.05
C TYR A 22 8.86 -14.07 -21.37
N MET A 23 7.84 -14.23 -20.53
CA MET A 23 7.10 -13.14 -19.90
C MET A 23 6.99 -13.39 -18.40
N GLY A 24 7.50 -12.48 -17.59
CA GLY A 24 7.25 -12.51 -16.16
C GLY A 24 5.94 -11.83 -15.80
N VAL A 25 5.23 -12.46 -14.89
CA VAL A 25 3.89 -12.07 -14.45
C VAL A 25 3.86 -12.01 -12.93
N PHE A 26 3.05 -11.13 -12.38
CA PHE A 26 2.90 -11.01 -10.93
C PHE A 26 1.53 -10.45 -10.55
N ARG A 27 1.17 -10.60 -9.27
CA ARG A 27 -0.05 -10.05 -8.71
C ARG A 27 0.25 -9.37 -7.38
N PRO A 28 -0.01 -8.06 -7.24
CA PRO A 28 0.05 -7.41 -5.94
C PRO A 28 -0.89 -8.05 -4.93
N ASN A 29 -0.44 -8.19 -3.68
CA ASN A 29 -1.32 -8.71 -2.63
C ASN A 29 -2.36 -7.63 -2.23
N PRO A 30 -3.67 -7.94 -2.24
CA PRO A 30 -4.74 -6.96 -1.97
C PRO A 30 -4.72 -6.38 -0.55
N ASN A 31 -4.06 -7.07 0.40
CA ASN A 31 -3.90 -6.63 1.79
C ASN A 31 -2.60 -5.87 2.03
N ALA A 32 -1.92 -5.42 0.97
CA ALA A 32 -0.62 -4.76 1.03
C ALA A 32 0.47 -5.60 1.72
N SER A 33 0.35 -6.93 1.70
CA SER A 33 1.42 -7.82 2.17
C SER A 33 2.72 -7.60 1.37
N PRO A 34 3.90 -7.67 2.00
CA PRO A 34 5.19 -7.53 1.32
C PRO A 34 5.51 -8.69 0.37
N ARG A 35 4.87 -9.87 0.53
CA ARG A 35 5.06 -11.04 -0.33
C ARG A 35 4.05 -11.01 -1.46
N TRP A 36 4.52 -10.83 -2.70
CA TRP A 36 3.69 -10.89 -3.90
C TRP A 36 4.03 -12.13 -4.71
N PRO A 37 3.03 -12.90 -5.16
CA PRO A 37 3.27 -14.04 -6.03
C PRO A 37 3.70 -13.60 -7.44
N GLY A 38 4.52 -14.44 -8.08
CA GLY A 38 4.98 -14.27 -9.45
C GLY A 38 5.23 -15.57 -10.18
N ASN A 39 5.56 -15.44 -11.47
CA ASN A 39 5.91 -16.55 -12.35
C ASN A 39 6.61 -16.05 -13.62
N VAL A 40 7.22 -16.96 -14.38
CA VAL A 40 7.66 -16.75 -15.76
C VAL A 40 6.95 -17.76 -16.66
N LYS A 41 6.29 -17.25 -17.69
CA LYS A 41 5.55 -18.03 -18.69
C LYS A 41 6.15 -17.85 -20.07
N GLN A 42 6.02 -18.87 -20.91
CA GLN A 42 6.51 -18.82 -22.28
C GLN A 42 5.36 -18.86 -23.28
N TYR A 43 5.43 -17.99 -24.28
CA TYR A 43 4.53 -17.87 -25.42
C TYR A 43 5.33 -17.88 -26.72
N LYS A 44 4.66 -17.87 -27.88
CA LYS A 44 5.31 -17.86 -29.19
C LYS A 44 4.74 -16.82 -30.15
N ILE A 45 5.56 -16.31 -31.06
CA ILE A 45 5.09 -15.52 -32.18
C ILE A 45 4.46 -16.46 -33.19
N VAL A 46 3.20 -16.22 -33.53
CA VAL A 46 2.43 -16.98 -34.50
C VAL A 46 2.11 -16.07 -35.68
N THR A 47 2.17 -16.61 -36.89
CA THR A 47 1.70 -15.90 -38.09
C THR A 47 0.35 -16.49 -38.50
N ASP A 48 -0.65 -15.63 -38.67
CA ASP A 48 -1.88 -16.02 -39.34
C ASP A 48 -1.59 -16.33 -40.83
N PRO A 49 -1.80 -17.57 -41.28
CA PRO A 49 -1.49 -17.96 -42.66
C PRO A 49 -2.36 -17.26 -43.71
N ASN A 50 -3.50 -16.68 -43.32
CA ASN A 50 -4.43 -16.03 -44.25
C ASN A 50 -4.11 -14.55 -44.45
N THR A 51 -3.75 -13.85 -43.37
CA THR A 51 -3.50 -12.39 -43.39
C THR A 51 -2.02 -12.05 -43.43
N GLY A 52 -1.14 -12.99 -43.04
CA GLY A 52 0.29 -12.74 -42.85
C GLY A 52 0.62 -11.92 -41.60
N ASN A 53 -0.38 -11.53 -40.81
CA ASN A 53 -0.20 -10.78 -39.58
C ASN A 53 0.39 -11.68 -38.48
N GLN A 54 1.29 -11.12 -37.69
CA GLN A 54 1.88 -11.81 -36.55
C GLN A 54 1.16 -11.41 -35.25
N PHE A 55 1.03 -12.36 -34.33
CA PHE A 55 0.48 -12.15 -33.00
C PHE A 55 1.20 -13.02 -31.97
N LEU A 56 1.04 -12.69 -30.68
CA LEU A 56 1.55 -13.52 -29.59
C LEU A 56 0.54 -14.64 -29.28
N GLY A 57 0.95 -15.88 -29.52
CA GLY A 57 0.15 -17.09 -29.36
C GLY A 57 0.58 -17.96 -28.20
N ASP A 58 -0.37 -18.71 -27.68
CA ASP A 58 -0.18 -19.74 -26.67
C ASP A 58 0.36 -21.04 -27.29
N LYS A 59 0.48 -22.10 -26.49
CA LYS A 59 1.00 -23.39 -26.96
C LYS A 59 0.22 -23.98 -28.15
N PHE A 60 -1.07 -23.68 -28.26
CA PHE A 60 -1.99 -24.17 -29.29
C PHE A 60 -2.22 -23.16 -30.43
N ASP A 61 -1.32 -22.18 -30.58
CA ASP A 61 -1.41 -21.12 -31.59
C ASP A 61 -2.61 -20.18 -31.41
N LYS A 62 -3.24 -20.18 -30.22
CA LYS A 62 -4.33 -19.26 -29.90
C LYS A 62 -3.77 -17.93 -29.43
N ALA A 63 -4.29 -16.82 -29.94
CA ALA A 63 -3.89 -15.48 -29.49
C ALA A 63 -4.06 -15.33 -27.98
N ILE A 64 -3.03 -14.80 -27.31
CA ILE A 64 -3.03 -14.71 -25.83
C ILE A 64 -3.86 -13.53 -25.31
N ALA A 65 -4.24 -12.60 -26.18
CA ALA A 65 -5.10 -11.46 -25.91
C ALA A 65 -5.99 -11.20 -27.12
N ALA A 66 -7.14 -10.55 -26.89
CA ALA A 66 -7.88 -9.95 -27.98
C ALA A 66 -7.07 -8.76 -28.55
N ALA A 67 -7.06 -8.60 -29.87
CA ALA A 67 -6.47 -7.42 -30.49
C ALA A 67 -7.20 -6.17 -29.95
N PHE A 68 -6.46 -5.28 -29.29
CA PHE A 68 -6.96 -3.99 -28.80
C PHE A 68 -8.12 -4.05 -27.77
N SER A 69 -8.21 -5.10 -26.92
CA SER A 69 -9.16 -5.03 -25.81
C SER A 69 -8.71 -4.00 -24.77
N GLU A 70 -9.65 -3.16 -24.33
CA GLU A 70 -9.47 -2.16 -23.27
C GLU A 70 -8.99 -2.75 -21.93
N GLU A 71 -8.99 -4.08 -21.82
CA GLU A 71 -8.56 -4.82 -20.62
C GLU A 71 -7.04 -5.03 -20.55
N GLY A 72 -6.33 -5.21 -21.69
CA GLY A 72 -4.86 -5.35 -21.69
C GLY A 72 -4.28 -6.59 -20.98
N PHE A 73 -5.10 -7.62 -20.73
CA PHE A 73 -4.71 -8.83 -20.00
C PHE A 73 -4.59 -10.07 -20.88
N VAL A 74 -3.77 -11.04 -20.43
CA VAL A 74 -3.74 -12.39 -21.01
C VAL A 74 -5.10 -13.06 -20.77
N LEU A 75 -5.69 -13.64 -21.82
CA LEU A 75 -6.99 -14.30 -21.73
C LEU A 75 -6.96 -15.45 -20.70
N PRO A 76 -8.03 -15.66 -19.93
CA PRO A 76 -8.05 -16.66 -18.85
C PRO A 76 -7.95 -18.11 -19.34
N ASP A 77 -8.27 -18.37 -20.61
CA ASP A 77 -8.40 -19.70 -21.21
C ASP A 77 -7.25 -20.06 -22.16
N VAL A 78 -6.11 -19.36 -22.08
CA VAL A 78 -4.89 -19.69 -22.82
C VAL A 78 -3.96 -20.57 -22.00
N THR A 79 -3.10 -21.32 -22.67
CA THR A 79 -2.13 -22.22 -22.03
C THR A 79 -0.71 -21.88 -22.47
N SER A 80 0.13 -21.39 -21.54
CA SER A 80 1.55 -21.15 -21.81
C SER A 80 2.30 -22.46 -22.13
N ILE A 81 3.41 -22.35 -22.86
CA ILE A 81 4.11 -23.52 -23.46
C ILE A 81 4.56 -24.53 -22.39
N TRP A 82 5.12 -24.05 -21.28
CA TRP A 82 5.59 -24.86 -20.16
C TRP A 82 4.47 -25.42 -19.28
N THR A 83 3.21 -25.07 -19.52
CA THR A 83 2.13 -25.57 -18.68
C THR A 83 1.79 -27.02 -19.03
N VAL A 84 1.79 -27.87 -18.00
CA VAL A 84 1.45 -29.30 -18.11
C VAL A 84 0.24 -29.64 -17.24
N ASN A 85 -0.59 -30.58 -17.67
CA ASN A 85 -1.79 -31.00 -16.92
C ASN A 85 -1.46 -32.16 -15.95
N GLN A 86 -0.55 -31.93 -14.99
CA GLN A 86 0.01 -32.99 -14.13
C GLN A 86 -0.10 -32.72 -12.61
N SER A 87 -0.87 -31.74 -12.16
CA SER A 87 -0.95 -31.37 -10.73
C SER A 87 -2.36 -31.41 -10.12
N PRO A 88 -3.07 -32.57 -10.17
CA PRO A 88 -4.37 -32.70 -9.52
C PRO A 88 -4.22 -32.58 -7.99
N GLY A 89 -4.97 -31.68 -7.38
CA GLY A 89 -5.10 -31.59 -5.91
C GLY A 89 -4.17 -30.60 -5.19
N PHE A 90 -3.39 -29.78 -5.91
CA PHE A 90 -2.68 -28.65 -5.29
C PHE A 90 -3.60 -27.43 -5.09
N TRP A 91 -4.49 -27.19 -6.04
CA TRP A 91 -5.36 -26.02 -6.05
C TRP A 91 -6.60 -26.23 -5.17
N ASP A 92 -6.56 -25.64 -3.97
CA ASP A 92 -7.72 -25.49 -3.08
C ASP A 92 -8.50 -24.19 -3.41
N PRO A 93 -9.77 -24.26 -3.80
CA PRO A 93 -10.58 -23.06 -4.01
C PRO A 93 -10.82 -22.21 -2.75
N ASP A 94 -10.68 -22.77 -1.54
CA ASP A 94 -10.84 -22.01 -0.29
C ASP A 94 -9.58 -21.23 0.07
N TYR A 95 -8.40 -21.77 -0.25
CA TYR A 95 -7.10 -21.11 -0.02
C TYR A 95 -6.67 -20.21 -1.20
N TYR A 96 -7.01 -20.61 -2.43
CA TYR A 96 -6.79 -19.85 -3.66
C TYR A 96 -8.15 -19.36 -4.19
N PRO A 97 -8.78 -18.34 -3.59
CA PRO A 97 -10.13 -17.92 -3.94
C PRO A 97 -10.31 -17.52 -5.42
N ASP A 98 -9.22 -17.12 -6.07
CA ASP A 98 -9.20 -16.79 -7.50
C ASP A 98 -9.42 -18.02 -8.41
N THR A 99 -9.25 -19.25 -7.92
CA THR A 99 -9.61 -20.48 -8.65
C THR A 99 -11.13 -20.76 -8.62
N LYS A 100 -11.93 -19.94 -7.93
CA LYS A 100 -13.41 -20.00 -7.92
C LYS A 100 -14.06 -19.25 -9.10
N SER A 101 -13.29 -18.60 -9.97
CA SER A 101 -13.85 -17.89 -11.12
C SER A 101 -14.57 -18.84 -12.10
N ALA A 102 -15.74 -18.42 -12.59
CA ALA A 102 -16.52 -19.16 -13.59
C ALA A 102 -15.76 -19.38 -14.91
N SER A 103 -14.71 -18.59 -15.19
CA SER A 103 -13.87 -18.69 -16.39
C SER A 103 -12.64 -19.61 -16.25
N ASN A 104 -12.31 -20.10 -15.05
CA ASN A 104 -11.22 -21.07 -14.84
C ASN A 104 -11.39 -21.93 -13.56
N PRO A 105 -12.47 -22.73 -13.43
CA PRO A 105 -12.72 -23.56 -12.26
C PRO A 105 -12.04 -24.93 -12.41
N THR A 106 -10.71 -25.01 -12.32
CA THR A 106 -10.01 -26.30 -12.45
C THR A 106 -9.05 -26.58 -11.29
N ALA A 107 -9.03 -27.83 -10.83
CA ALA A 107 -8.03 -28.37 -9.90
C ALA A 107 -6.69 -28.68 -10.60
N SER A 108 -6.43 -28.06 -11.76
CA SER A 108 -5.29 -28.30 -12.65
C SER A 108 -4.65 -26.98 -13.03
N ASP A 109 -3.36 -26.97 -13.32
CA ASP A 109 -2.61 -25.80 -13.82
C ASP A 109 -3.09 -25.29 -15.19
N ALA A 110 -3.66 -26.14 -16.05
CA ALA A 110 -4.16 -25.74 -17.35
C ALA A 110 -5.68 -25.46 -17.34
N PRO A 111 -6.18 -24.42 -18.05
CA PRO A 111 -5.41 -23.31 -18.61
C PRO A 111 -4.82 -22.45 -17.48
N ASP A 112 -3.66 -21.85 -17.75
CA ASP A 112 -2.93 -21.04 -16.78
C ASP A 112 -3.09 -19.53 -17.00
N GLY A 113 -3.47 -19.09 -18.20
CA GLY A 113 -3.76 -17.71 -18.63
C GLY A 113 -3.51 -16.60 -17.60
N ALA A 114 -4.60 -15.98 -17.15
CA ALA A 114 -4.66 -14.90 -16.17
C ALA A 114 -4.32 -15.32 -14.72
N PHE A 115 -3.86 -16.54 -14.46
CA PHE A 115 -3.52 -16.95 -13.10
C PHE A 115 -2.00 -17.03 -12.95
N VAL A 116 -1.42 -16.11 -12.17
CA VAL A 116 0.04 -15.94 -12.04
C VAL A 116 0.72 -17.26 -11.69
N GLU A 117 0.23 -17.94 -10.67
CA GLU A 117 0.92 -19.04 -10.02
C GLU A 117 0.68 -20.41 -10.69
N LYS A 118 -0.25 -20.46 -11.65
CA LYS A 118 -0.52 -21.65 -12.46
C LYS A 118 0.47 -21.71 -13.61
N GLY A 119 0.85 -22.93 -13.97
CA GLY A 119 1.68 -23.17 -15.13
C GLY A 119 3.07 -22.57 -15.04
N GLY A 120 3.77 -22.50 -16.18
CA GLY A 120 5.08 -21.84 -16.27
C GLY A 120 6.15 -22.37 -15.31
N ALA A 121 7.16 -21.55 -15.04
CA ALA A 121 8.26 -21.91 -14.16
C ALA A 121 7.81 -22.24 -12.72
N ALA A 122 6.79 -21.55 -12.20
CA ALA A 122 6.25 -21.78 -10.87
C ALA A 122 5.66 -23.20 -10.72
N GLN A 123 4.96 -23.70 -11.74
CA GLN A 123 4.47 -25.09 -11.76
C GLN A 123 5.63 -26.08 -11.71
N HIS A 124 6.66 -25.92 -12.55
CA HIS A 124 7.79 -26.83 -12.57
C HIS A 124 8.54 -26.86 -11.24
N LEU A 125 8.73 -25.70 -10.62
CA LEU A 125 9.35 -25.59 -9.31
C LEU A 125 8.54 -26.35 -8.24
N ARG A 126 7.21 -26.20 -8.26
CA ARG A 126 6.30 -26.90 -7.36
C ARG A 126 6.28 -28.41 -7.58
N MET A 127 6.29 -28.86 -8.83
CA MET A 127 6.34 -30.29 -9.17
C MET A 127 7.67 -30.94 -8.75
N ALA A 128 8.79 -30.24 -8.95
CA ALA A 128 10.13 -30.75 -8.62
C ALA A 128 10.32 -30.96 -7.11
N TYR A 129 9.71 -30.11 -6.28
CA TYR A 129 9.92 -30.09 -4.83
C TYR A 129 8.66 -30.35 -4.01
N ALA A 130 7.65 -31.01 -4.59
CA ALA A 130 6.34 -31.22 -3.97
C ALA A 130 6.41 -31.87 -2.57
N THR A 131 7.40 -32.76 -2.36
CA THR A 131 7.57 -33.52 -1.12
C THR A 131 8.85 -33.19 -0.35
N ASP A 132 9.85 -32.57 -1.00
CA ASP A 132 11.16 -32.33 -0.42
C ASP A 132 11.88 -31.18 -1.15
N VAL A 133 12.22 -30.12 -0.41
CA VAL A 133 12.96 -28.97 -0.92
C VAL A 133 14.47 -29.05 -0.66
N THR A 134 14.94 -30.08 0.05
CA THR A 134 16.36 -30.23 0.44
C THR A 134 17.28 -30.42 -0.77
N THR A 135 16.74 -30.89 -1.90
CA THR A 135 17.46 -31.05 -3.17
C THR A 135 17.47 -29.78 -4.03
N ARG A 136 16.68 -28.74 -3.67
CA ARG A 136 16.65 -27.47 -4.41
C ARG A 136 17.99 -26.77 -4.32
N ARG A 137 18.60 -26.52 -5.48
CA ARG A 137 19.94 -25.95 -5.64
C ARG A 137 19.91 -24.43 -5.56
N LEU A 138 19.90 -23.88 -4.35
CA LEU A 138 20.11 -22.45 -4.13
C LEU A 138 21.54 -22.19 -3.67
N PHE A 139 22.20 -21.21 -4.29
CA PHE A 139 23.56 -20.80 -3.98
C PHE A 139 23.60 -19.38 -3.44
N THR A 140 24.63 -19.05 -2.69
CA THR A 140 24.87 -17.69 -2.20
C THR A 140 26.36 -17.41 -2.14
N CYS A 141 26.70 -16.14 -1.92
CA CYS A 141 28.06 -15.70 -1.70
C CYS A 141 28.13 -14.77 -0.50
N VAL A 142 28.48 -15.31 0.67
CA VAL A 142 28.72 -14.53 1.89
C VAL A 142 30.15 -13.97 1.93
N ALA A 143 31.13 -14.76 1.49
CA ALA A 143 32.55 -14.38 1.48
C ALA A 143 33.35 -15.15 0.42
N CYS A 144 32.87 -15.21 -0.83
CA CYS A 144 33.62 -15.88 -1.90
C CYS A 144 34.73 -14.97 -2.42
N ALA A 145 35.83 -15.60 -2.84
CA ALA A 145 36.79 -14.95 -3.72
C ALA A 145 36.22 -14.88 -5.14
N ASP A 146 36.75 -13.96 -5.95
CA ASP A 146 36.45 -13.89 -7.38
C ASP A 146 36.76 -15.23 -8.06
N ASN A 147 35.95 -15.57 -9.08
CA ASN A 147 36.00 -16.85 -9.81
C ASN A 147 35.71 -18.12 -8.97
N THR A 148 34.94 -18.00 -7.88
CA THR A 148 34.53 -19.17 -7.07
C THR A 148 33.40 -19.95 -7.75
N THR A 149 33.63 -21.24 -8.05
CA THR A 149 32.56 -22.16 -8.48
C THR A 149 31.56 -22.38 -7.33
N LEU A 150 30.28 -22.07 -7.55
CA LEU A 150 29.26 -22.14 -6.51
C LEU A 150 28.71 -23.57 -6.32
N SER A 151 28.57 -24.32 -7.42
CA SER A 151 28.23 -25.73 -7.37
C SER A 151 29.49 -26.59 -7.23
N GLY A 152 29.76 -27.09 -6.03
CA GLY A 152 30.60 -28.29 -5.90
C GLY A 152 29.85 -29.48 -6.54
N GLY A 153 30.55 -30.49 -7.05
CA GLY A 153 29.92 -31.66 -7.69
C GLY A 153 28.94 -32.47 -6.81
N THR A 154 28.72 -32.06 -5.55
CA THR A 154 27.70 -32.55 -4.61
C THR A 154 26.97 -31.34 -3.98
N TYR A 155 25.66 -31.48 -3.73
CA TYR A 155 24.82 -30.47 -3.05
C TYR A 155 24.27 -31.06 -1.74
N PRO A 156 24.28 -30.31 -0.61
CA PRO A 156 24.69 -28.92 -0.47
C PRO A 156 26.22 -28.72 -0.55
N SER A 157 26.66 -27.63 -1.19
CA SER A 157 28.06 -27.17 -1.21
C SER A 157 28.32 -26.15 -0.09
N ALA A 158 29.58 -25.76 0.14
CA ALA A 158 29.91 -24.68 1.10
C ALA A 158 29.27 -23.32 0.74
N ASN A 159 28.87 -23.14 -0.52
CA ASN A 159 28.22 -21.94 -1.03
C ASN A 159 26.70 -22.14 -1.20
N ALA A 160 26.12 -23.23 -0.68
CA ALA A 160 24.68 -23.43 -0.73
C ALA A 160 23.95 -22.46 0.20
N PHE A 161 22.80 -21.95 -0.23
CA PHE A 161 21.83 -21.31 0.65
C PHE A 161 21.01 -22.42 1.32
N ASP A 162 21.57 -23.00 2.38
CA ASP A 162 21.07 -24.18 3.08
C ASP A 162 21.44 -24.12 4.57
N ILE A 163 20.70 -24.83 5.43
CA ILE A 163 20.93 -24.84 6.88
C ILE A 163 22.32 -25.37 7.26
N SER A 164 22.92 -26.23 6.42
CA SER A 164 24.29 -26.73 6.57
C SER A 164 25.36 -25.65 6.39
N ASN A 165 25.04 -24.53 5.72
CA ASN A 165 25.96 -23.42 5.53
C ASN A 165 25.99 -22.51 6.77
N THR A 166 26.91 -22.81 7.69
CA THR A 166 27.09 -22.07 8.95
C THR A 166 27.52 -20.61 8.79
N ALA A 167 27.98 -20.19 7.61
CA ALA A 167 28.28 -18.79 7.32
C ALA A 167 27.00 -17.93 7.26
N ILE A 168 25.87 -18.51 6.86
CA ILE A 168 24.55 -17.87 6.95
C ILE A 168 24.11 -17.95 8.41
N ASN A 169 24.24 -16.87 9.17
CA ASN A 169 23.87 -16.85 10.58
C ASN A 169 22.63 -15.97 10.83
N ALA A 170 22.06 -16.07 12.04
CA ALA A 170 20.86 -15.32 12.43
C ALA A 170 21.00 -13.80 12.26
N ALA A 171 22.19 -13.25 12.53
CA ALA A 171 22.44 -11.81 12.39
C ALA A 171 22.37 -11.35 10.94
N LEU A 172 22.93 -12.13 9.99
CA LEU A 172 22.81 -11.82 8.56
C LEU A 172 21.36 -11.87 8.07
N LEU A 173 20.54 -12.77 8.64
CA LEU A 173 19.12 -12.91 8.31
C LEU A 173 18.21 -11.85 8.97
N GLY A 174 18.79 -10.89 9.71
CA GLY A 174 18.01 -9.90 10.46
C GLY A 174 17.23 -10.50 11.65
N ILE A 175 17.57 -11.73 12.05
CA ILE A 175 17.00 -12.41 13.20
C ILE A 175 17.78 -11.99 14.44
N THR A 176 17.18 -11.11 15.24
CA THR A 176 17.73 -10.75 16.55
C THR A 176 17.20 -11.74 17.58
N GLY A 177 18.10 -12.47 18.23
CA GLY A 177 17.73 -13.47 19.24
C GLY A 177 16.84 -12.91 20.35
N GLN A 178 16.16 -13.82 21.07
CA GLN A 178 15.21 -13.47 22.12
C GLN A 178 15.85 -12.60 23.21
N LYS A 179 15.20 -11.49 23.53
CA LYS A 179 15.56 -10.53 24.57
C LYS A 179 14.49 -10.54 25.66
N THR A 180 14.91 -10.41 26.91
CA THR A 180 13.98 -10.23 28.03
C THR A 180 13.44 -8.81 28.03
N VAL A 181 12.13 -8.66 28.21
CA VAL A 181 11.45 -7.38 28.36
C VAL A 181 11.08 -7.21 29.84
N SER A 182 11.62 -6.16 30.45
CA SER A 182 11.42 -5.84 31.87
C SER A 182 10.08 -5.15 32.14
N SER A 183 9.57 -4.38 31.19
CA SER A 183 8.28 -3.70 31.31
C SER A 183 7.65 -3.43 29.95
N LEU A 184 6.32 -3.45 29.90
CA LEU A 184 5.50 -2.94 28.81
C LEU A 184 4.55 -1.90 29.40
N THR A 185 4.83 -0.62 29.17
CA THR A 185 3.99 0.51 29.61
C THR A 185 3.40 1.17 28.39
N ARG A 186 2.12 1.56 28.41
CA ARG A 186 1.49 2.22 27.27
C ARG A 186 0.94 3.58 27.66
N VAL A 187 0.90 4.47 26.67
CA VAL A 187 0.17 5.73 26.73
C VAL A 187 -0.65 5.80 25.45
N ALA A 188 -1.96 5.98 25.56
CA ALA A 188 -2.88 5.80 24.45
C ALA A 188 -2.69 4.43 23.76
N GLY A 189 -2.68 4.41 22.41
CA GLY A 189 -2.41 3.24 21.58
C GLY A 189 -0.92 2.98 21.31
N THR A 190 0.01 3.49 22.12
CA THR A 190 1.46 3.22 21.95
C THR A 190 2.03 2.55 23.19
N VAL A 191 2.59 1.36 23.01
CA VAL A 191 3.34 0.63 24.05
C VAL A 191 4.81 1.02 23.95
N THR A 192 5.45 1.24 25.09
CA THR A 192 6.90 1.33 25.28
C THR A 192 7.36 0.06 26.00
N ALA A 193 8.23 -0.70 25.35
CA ALA A 193 8.89 -1.88 25.88
C ALA A 193 10.30 -1.53 26.37
N THR A 194 10.64 -1.95 27.58
CA THR A 194 11.98 -1.78 28.15
C THR A 194 12.75 -3.10 28.12
N SER A 195 13.80 -3.17 27.31
CA SER A 195 14.67 -4.34 27.14
C SER A 195 16.12 -3.88 26.96
N THR A 196 16.97 -4.13 27.95
CA THR A 196 18.36 -3.64 27.96
C THR A 196 19.19 -4.19 26.81
N ASN A 197 19.89 -3.31 26.09
CA ASN A 197 20.76 -3.64 24.95
C ASN A 197 20.08 -4.61 23.97
N HIS A 198 18.87 -4.25 23.56
CA HIS A 198 18.03 -5.15 22.77
C HIS A 198 18.59 -5.41 21.37
N GLY A 199 19.36 -4.49 20.79
CA GLY A 199 19.97 -4.64 19.47
C GLY A 199 19.00 -4.60 18.29
N PHE A 200 17.69 -4.49 18.53
CA PHE A 200 16.70 -4.23 17.48
C PHE A 200 16.89 -2.89 16.78
N SER A 201 16.37 -2.79 15.54
CA SER A 201 16.40 -1.59 14.70
C SER A 201 15.01 -1.00 14.42
N ASN A 202 14.95 0.28 14.06
CA ASN A 202 13.69 0.93 13.66
C ASN A 202 13.01 0.17 12.51
N GLY A 203 11.69 -0.03 12.62
CA GLY A 203 10.88 -0.74 11.64
C GLY A 203 10.98 -2.27 11.71
N GLN A 204 11.92 -2.83 12.47
CA GLN A 204 12.08 -4.28 12.59
C GLN A 204 10.82 -4.93 13.16
N SER A 205 10.39 -6.05 12.55
CA SER A 205 9.29 -6.87 13.06
C SER A 205 9.77 -7.64 14.29
N VAL A 206 9.18 -7.33 15.46
CA VAL A 206 9.51 -7.93 16.74
C VAL A 206 8.27 -8.63 17.28
N GLU A 207 8.43 -9.91 17.65
CA GLU A 207 7.41 -10.67 18.37
C GLU A 207 7.55 -10.45 19.86
N ILE A 208 6.48 -9.99 20.50
CA ILE A 208 6.34 -9.85 21.94
C ILE A 208 5.50 -11.02 22.45
N LYS A 209 5.99 -11.72 23.49
CA LYS A 209 5.30 -12.86 24.14
C LYS A 209 5.45 -12.79 25.65
N GLY A 210 4.53 -13.46 26.35
CA GLY A 210 4.60 -13.68 27.80
C GLY A 210 3.83 -12.69 28.66
N ALA A 211 3.21 -11.65 28.09
CA ALA A 211 2.29 -10.80 28.85
C ALA A 211 0.97 -11.56 29.16
N THR A 212 0.39 -11.34 30.33
CA THR A 212 -0.92 -11.92 30.70
C THR A 212 -2.04 -11.36 29.81
N GLN A 213 -1.97 -10.06 29.48
CA GLN A 213 -2.92 -9.45 28.56
C GLN A 213 -2.51 -9.78 27.11
N SER A 214 -3.33 -10.57 26.42
CA SER A 214 -3.07 -11.06 25.06
C SER A 214 -2.83 -9.95 24.04
N ALA A 215 -3.42 -8.77 24.24
CA ALA A 215 -3.24 -7.61 23.35
C ALA A 215 -1.78 -7.13 23.26
N TYR A 216 -0.94 -7.39 24.28
CA TYR A 216 0.49 -7.09 24.20
C TYR A 216 1.30 -8.15 23.45
N ASN A 217 0.79 -9.38 23.34
CA ASN A 217 1.48 -10.50 22.73
C ASN A 217 1.30 -10.48 21.21
N VAL A 218 2.08 -9.65 20.53
CA VAL A 218 1.92 -9.35 19.11
C VAL A 218 3.25 -9.40 18.36
N THR A 219 3.18 -9.67 17.07
CA THR A 219 4.28 -9.40 16.13
C THR A 219 4.00 -8.07 15.42
N ARG A 220 4.84 -7.06 15.69
CA ARG A 220 4.67 -5.69 15.18
C ARG A 220 6.01 -5.08 14.83
N SER A 221 6.00 -4.14 13.89
CA SER A 221 7.16 -3.27 13.71
C SER A 221 7.32 -2.33 14.88
N ILE A 222 8.56 -2.11 15.27
CA ILE A 222 8.91 -1.27 16.40
C ILE A 222 9.51 0.07 15.98
N SER A 223 9.48 1.05 16.87
CA SER A 223 10.31 2.26 16.81
C SER A 223 11.25 2.28 18.02
N VAL A 224 12.54 2.11 17.79
CA VAL A 224 13.62 2.23 18.77
C VAL A 224 13.71 3.67 19.26
N ILE A 225 13.61 3.86 20.58
CA ILE A 225 13.85 5.15 21.24
C ILE A 225 15.34 5.28 21.57
N ASN A 226 15.92 4.22 22.14
CA ASN A 226 17.34 4.13 22.48
C ASN A 226 17.72 2.65 22.63
N ASN A 227 18.94 2.34 23.09
CA ASN A 227 19.46 0.97 23.18
C ASN A 227 18.67 0.04 24.12
N ASP A 228 17.85 0.61 25.02
CA ASP A 228 17.14 -0.13 26.07
C ASP A 228 15.62 -0.06 25.93
N THR A 229 15.08 0.73 24.98
CA THR A 229 13.64 0.95 24.86
C THR A 229 13.19 1.11 23.41
N PHE A 230 12.02 0.54 23.09
CA PHE A 230 11.36 0.68 21.81
C PHE A 230 9.83 0.72 21.97
N THR A 231 9.12 1.19 20.96
CA THR A 231 7.66 1.30 20.98
C THR A 231 6.97 0.52 19.87
N TYR A 232 5.72 0.12 20.09
CA TYR A 232 4.86 -0.47 19.07
C TYR A 232 3.38 -0.10 19.33
N PRO A 233 2.53 -0.08 18.29
CA PRO A 233 1.12 0.28 18.45
C PRO A 233 0.29 -0.84 19.07
N ILE A 234 -0.75 -0.46 19.80
CA ILE A 234 -1.77 -1.35 20.38
C ILE A 234 -3.15 -0.68 20.34
N ASP A 235 -4.21 -1.47 20.23
CA ASP A 235 -5.57 -0.96 20.33
C ASP A 235 -5.98 -0.81 21.80
N GLU A 236 -6.42 0.39 22.17
CA GLU A 236 -6.90 0.71 23.52
C GLU A 236 -8.43 0.66 23.58
N GLN A 237 -8.98 0.00 24.59
CA GLN A 237 -10.42 -0.07 24.87
C GLN A 237 -10.79 0.70 26.14
N PRO A 238 -12.02 1.26 26.25
CA PRO A 238 -13.05 1.28 25.20
C PRO A 238 -12.69 2.22 24.03
N VAL A 239 -13.36 2.10 22.88
CA VAL A 239 -13.14 3.01 21.74
C VAL A 239 -13.84 4.35 21.98
N THR A 240 -13.41 5.41 21.28
CA THR A 240 -13.98 6.75 21.39
C THR A 240 -14.36 7.27 20.00
N PRO A 241 -15.53 7.91 19.81
CA PRO A 241 -16.57 8.19 20.80
C PRO A 241 -17.31 6.93 21.30
N GLY A 242 -17.81 6.99 22.54
CA GLY A 242 -18.72 5.96 23.06
C GLY A 242 -20.10 6.10 22.41
N THR A 243 -20.59 5.01 21.80
CA THR A 243 -21.89 4.99 21.10
C THR A 243 -22.99 4.38 21.97
N ALA A 244 -24.24 4.70 21.64
CA ALA A 244 -25.39 4.05 22.25
C ALA A 244 -25.51 2.59 21.78
N ALA A 245 -25.94 1.69 22.66
CA ALA A 245 -26.37 0.35 22.26
C ALA A 245 -27.60 0.46 21.34
N SER A 246 -27.77 -0.50 20.41
CA SER A 246 -28.87 -0.47 19.44
C SER A 246 -30.23 -0.35 20.14
N GLY A 247 -31.01 0.67 19.76
CA GLY A 247 -32.34 0.95 20.33
C GLY A 247 -32.34 1.64 21.70
N GLN A 248 -31.18 1.98 22.26
CA GLN A 248 -31.05 2.62 23.58
C GLN A 248 -30.70 4.10 23.45
N THR A 249 -31.07 4.90 24.45
CA THR A 249 -30.67 6.31 24.59
C THR A 249 -29.60 6.42 25.68
N LEU A 250 -28.52 7.15 25.40
CA LEU A 250 -27.50 7.45 26.41
C LEU A 250 -28.04 8.42 27.45
N THR A 251 -27.93 8.08 28.73
CA THR A 251 -28.45 8.90 29.82
C THR A 251 -27.44 9.02 30.96
N ALA A 252 -27.42 10.19 31.60
CA ALA A 252 -26.73 10.45 32.86
C ALA A 252 -27.77 10.84 33.91
N SER A 253 -27.79 10.17 35.06
CA SER A 253 -28.71 10.48 36.16
C SER A 253 -28.01 10.55 37.51
N THR A 254 -28.50 11.42 38.40
CA THR A 254 -28.12 11.40 39.82
C THR A 254 -29.04 10.43 40.57
N GLY A 255 -28.45 9.42 41.19
CA GLY A 255 -29.16 8.37 41.93
C GLY A 255 -29.84 7.35 41.01
N GLY A 256 -29.51 6.06 41.17
CA GLY A 256 -30.24 4.90 40.62
C GLY A 256 -30.58 4.85 39.11
N LEU A 257 -31.02 3.67 38.67
CA LEU A 257 -31.76 3.51 37.40
C LEU A 257 -33.26 3.69 37.66
N ALA A 258 -34.02 4.12 36.65
CA ALA A 258 -35.47 4.09 36.69
C ALA A 258 -35.96 2.64 36.82
N GLN A 259 -36.89 2.39 37.75
CA GLN A 259 -37.36 1.06 38.07
C GLN A 259 -38.88 1.06 38.28
N ALA A 260 -39.53 -0.02 37.85
CA ALA A 260 -40.87 -0.31 38.33
C ALA A 260 -40.82 -0.62 39.83
N LEU A 261 -41.76 -0.08 40.60
CA LEU A 261 -41.92 -0.48 41.99
C LEU A 261 -42.50 -1.90 42.06
N VAL A 262 -42.31 -2.57 43.19
CA VAL A 262 -42.90 -3.89 43.44
C VAL A 262 -44.41 -3.82 43.21
N ALA A 263 -44.99 -4.86 42.59
CA ALA A 263 -46.42 -4.88 42.29
C ALA A 263 -47.28 -4.67 43.56
N PRO A 264 -48.52 -4.13 43.42
CA PRO A 264 -49.45 -4.01 44.54
C PRO A 264 -49.61 -5.34 45.31
N PRO A 265 -49.72 -5.32 46.65
CA PRO A 265 -49.95 -4.15 47.50
C PRO A 265 -48.67 -3.64 48.21
N LEU A 266 -47.46 -3.88 47.68
CA LEU A 266 -46.21 -3.54 48.39
C LEU A 266 -45.41 -2.40 47.74
N GLY A 267 -45.79 -1.95 46.55
CA GLY A 267 -45.07 -0.90 45.81
C GLY A 267 -45.01 0.44 46.53
N LEU A 268 -46.16 0.92 47.01
CA LEU A 268 -46.29 2.17 47.76
C LEU A 268 -47.20 1.96 48.97
N THR A 269 -46.65 2.17 50.17
CA THR A 269 -47.39 2.04 51.44
C THR A 269 -47.23 3.31 52.27
N ARG A 270 -48.28 3.76 52.96
CA ARG A 270 -48.29 5.04 53.70
C ARG A 270 -48.60 4.87 55.17
N VAL A 271 -47.84 5.58 56.02
CA VAL A 271 -48.16 5.85 57.43
C VAL A 271 -48.08 7.37 57.66
N GLY A 272 -49.19 8.01 58.04
CA GLY A 272 -49.26 9.47 58.16
C GLY A 272 -49.03 10.17 56.82
N THR A 273 -48.04 11.06 56.76
CA THR A 273 -47.57 11.74 55.54
C THR A 273 -46.42 11.00 54.84
N THR A 274 -45.84 9.98 55.46
CA THR A 274 -44.66 9.27 54.96
C THR A 274 -45.08 8.07 54.12
N VAL A 275 -44.60 8.03 52.89
CA VAL A 275 -44.77 6.94 51.93
C VAL A 275 -43.47 6.14 51.88
N THR A 276 -43.57 4.83 51.98
CA THR A 276 -42.48 3.89 51.73
C THR A 276 -42.66 3.32 50.33
N ALA A 277 -41.68 3.53 49.47
CA ALA A 277 -41.60 2.95 48.13
C ALA A 277 -40.68 1.73 48.16
N THR A 278 -41.11 0.64 47.52
CA THR A 278 -40.34 -0.62 47.45
C THR A 278 -39.98 -0.93 46.01
N THR A 279 -38.69 -1.06 45.71
CA THR A 279 -38.15 -1.50 44.41
C THR A 279 -37.80 -2.99 44.44
N PRO A 280 -37.84 -3.71 43.29
CA PRO A 280 -37.50 -5.13 43.22
C PRO A 280 -36.01 -5.44 43.49
N ILE A 281 -35.12 -4.48 43.18
CA ILE A 281 -33.68 -4.54 43.44
C ILE A 281 -33.24 -3.25 44.15
N ALA A 282 -31.99 -3.17 44.60
CA ALA A 282 -31.49 -2.00 45.30
C ALA A 282 -31.70 -0.72 44.46
N HIS A 283 -32.28 0.32 45.06
CA HIS A 283 -32.73 1.50 44.31
C HIS A 283 -31.58 2.47 43.95
N GLY A 284 -30.47 2.44 44.69
CA GLY A 284 -29.27 3.24 44.39
C GLY A 284 -29.43 4.75 44.60
N PHE A 285 -30.40 5.17 45.43
CA PHE A 285 -30.65 6.57 45.79
C PHE A 285 -30.17 6.87 47.22
N ASN A 286 -29.63 8.06 47.46
CA ASN A 286 -29.20 8.55 48.76
C ASN A 286 -30.24 9.48 49.40
N ASN A 287 -30.07 9.74 50.70
CA ASN A 287 -30.93 10.68 51.41
C ASN A 287 -30.79 12.09 50.82
N GLY A 288 -31.91 12.75 50.50
CA GLY A 288 -31.93 14.04 49.82
C GLY A 288 -31.99 13.98 48.28
N ASP A 289 -31.77 12.80 47.65
CA ASP A 289 -31.97 12.66 46.21
C ASP A 289 -33.45 12.93 45.85
N SER A 290 -33.68 13.61 44.73
CA SER A 290 -35.05 13.82 44.22
C SER A 290 -35.44 12.70 43.26
N VAL A 291 -36.62 12.11 43.48
CA VAL A 291 -37.20 11.05 42.65
C VAL A 291 -38.56 11.47 42.10
N ILE A 292 -38.85 11.04 40.88
CA ILE A 292 -40.16 11.14 40.25
C ILE A 292 -40.89 9.80 40.47
N ILE A 293 -42.05 9.86 41.12
CA ILE A 293 -43.00 8.76 41.21
C ILE A 293 -44.12 9.00 40.20
N SER A 294 -44.43 7.99 39.40
CA SER A 294 -45.47 8.05 38.37
C SER A 294 -46.20 6.72 38.22
N GLY A 295 -47.44 6.72 37.74
CA GLY A 295 -48.23 5.50 37.52
C GLY A 295 -48.93 4.92 38.75
N ALA A 296 -48.87 5.59 39.91
CA ALA A 296 -49.70 5.25 41.06
C ALA A 296 -51.19 5.51 40.75
N ALA A 297 -52.08 4.67 41.30
CA ALA A 297 -53.52 4.77 41.07
C ALA A 297 -54.12 6.00 41.74
N ASP A 298 -53.68 6.31 42.96
CA ASP A 298 -54.00 7.57 43.61
C ASP A 298 -52.98 8.66 43.23
N ASN A 299 -53.48 9.74 42.63
CA ASN A 299 -52.63 10.80 42.11
C ASN A 299 -51.80 11.52 43.18
N ALA A 300 -52.17 11.42 44.46
CA ALA A 300 -51.40 12.00 45.56
C ALA A 300 -50.01 11.36 45.76
N TYR A 301 -49.80 10.13 45.28
CA TYR A 301 -48.49 9.48 45.32
C TYR A 301 -47.57 9.86 44.15
N ASN A 302 -48.14 10.39 43.06
CA ASN A 302 -47.38 10.80 41.88
C ASN A 302 -46.80 12.20 42.07
N GLY A 303 -45.59 12.42 41.58
CA GLY A 303 -44.90 13.71 41.70
C GLY A 303 -43.39 13.58 41.86
N THR A 304 -42.73 14.72 42.07
CA THR A 304 -41.29 14.76 42.37
C THR A 304 -41.09 14.98 43.86
N PHE A 305 -40.33 14.12 44.51
CA PHE A 305 -40.15 14.13 45.96
C PHE A 305 -38.67 13.94 46.35
N PRO A 306 -38.18 14.65 47.38
CA PRO A 306 -36.91 14.33 48.00
C PRO A 306 -37.05 13.06 48.86
N ILE A 307 -36.03 12.19 48.81
CA ILE A 307 -35.92 11.04 49.69
C ILE A 307 -35.58 11.50 51.10
N ALA A 308 -36.32 11.00 52.09
CA ALA A 308 -36.19 11.38 53.50
C ALA A 308 -35.44 10.34 54.35
N THR A 309 -35.46 9.06 53.94
CA THR A 309 -34.64 7.99 54.53
C THR A 309 -34.31 6.93 53.49
N SER A 310 -33.02 6.63 53.30
CA SER A 310 -32.56 5.43 52.59
C SER A 310 -31.30 4.86 53.25
N GLY A 311 -31.15 3.53 53.19
CA GLY A 311 -29.88 2.85 53.46
C GLY A 311 -29.16 2.55 52.15
N ALA A 312 -27.83 2.64 52.11
CA ALA A 312 -27.06 2.25 50.92
C ALA A 312 -27.32 0.76 50.59
N GLY A 313 -27.71 0.48 49.34
CA GLY A 313 -28.08 -0.88 48.90
C GLY A 313 -29.50 -1.34 49.29
N SER A 314 -30.33 -0.45 49.85
CA SER A 314 -31.72 -0.76 50.21
C SER A 314 -32.61 -0.94 48.97
N THR A 315 -33.64 -1.78 49.11
CA THR A 315 -34.77 -1.91 48.17
C THR A 315 -35.94 -1.00 48.56
N THR A 316 -35.82 -0.25 49.66
CA THR A 316 -36.86 0.66 50.13
C THR A 316 -36.29 2.04 50.46
N PHE A 317 -37.08 3.06 50.13
CA PHE A 317 -36.84 4.44 50.55
C PHE A 317 -38.16 5.11 50.94
N THR A 318 -38.08 6.23 51.67
CA THR A 318 -39.27 7.01 52.04
C THR A 318 -39.28 8.41 51.46
N TYR A 319 -40.49 8.93 51.21
CA TYR A 319 -40.75 10.30 50.83
C TYR A 319 -42.07 10.78 51.45
N THR A 320 -42.33 12.09 51.45
CA THR A 320 -43.53 12.65 52.08
C THR A 320 -44.52 13.21 51.07
N ILE A 321 -45.82 12.96 51.29
CA ILE A 321 -46.93 13.53 50.52
C ILE A 321 -47.81 14.43 51.40
N ALA A 322 -48.54 15.36 50.81
CA ALA A 322 -49.50 16.21 51.51
C ALA A 322 -50.81 15.46 51.82
N THR A 323 -51.44 15.73 52.97
CA THR A 323 -52.79 15.22 53.30
C THR A 323 -53.86 16.24 52.94
N THR A 324 -54.94 15.83 52.28
CA THR A 324 -56.13 16.67 52.06
C THR A 324 -57.09 16.61 53.26
N PRO A 325 -57.74 17.73 53.65
CA PRO A 325 -57.56 19.09 53.14
C PRO A 325 -56.29 19.74 53.72
N VAL A 326 -55.60 20.53 52.91
CA VAL A 326 -54.23 21.00 53.21
C VAL A 326 -54.20 22.35 53.96
N THR A 327 -55.33 23.03 54.16
CA THR A 327 -55.36 24.40 54.74
C THR A 327 -56.59 24.71 55.60
N PRO A 328 -56.51 25.62 56.58
CA PRO A 328 -57.68 26.29 57.16
C PRO A 328 -58.49 26.98 56.05
N PRO A 329 -59.81 27.16 56.19
CA PRO A 329 -60.64 27.76 55.14
C PRO A 329 -60.12 29.14 54.73
N THR A 330 -59.93 29.36 53.43
CA THR A 330 -59.37 30.60 52.87
C THR A 330 -60.42 31.70 52.70
N SER A 331 -61.70 31.35 52.77
CA SER A 331 -62.82 32.29 52.73
C SER A 331 -64.04 31.70 53.44
N LEU A 332 -64.69 32.53 54.27
CA LEU A 332 -65.99 32.25 54.92
C LEU A 332 -67.12 33.12 54.34
N SER A 333 -66.87 33.82 53.22
CA SER A 333 -67.87 34.70 52.60
C SER A 333 -69.06 33.86 52.11
N GLY A 334 -70.22 34.02 52.76
CA GLY A 334 -71.43 33.26 52.46
C GLY A 334 -71.49 31.85 53.08
N ALA A 335 -70.53 31.49 53.94
CA ALA A 335 -70.49 30.20 54.63
C ALA A 335 -71.61 30.07 55.67
N THR A 336 -72.34 28.95 55.63
CA THR A 336 -73.49 28.71 56.52
C THR A 336 -73.40 27.35 57.21
N ALA A 337 -73.93 27.32 58.44
CA ALA A 337 -74.20 26.10 59.18
C ALA A 337 -75.70 25.98 59.46
N THR A 338 -76.26 24.79 59.24
CA THR A 338 -77.67 24.49 59.48
C THR A 338 -77.81 23.28 60.39
N ALA A 339 -78.41 23.46 61.56
CA ALA A 339 -78.71 22.39 62.51
C ALA A 339 -80.15 22.53 63.01
N ASN A 340 -80.89 21.42 63.13
CA ASN A 340 -82.29 21.39 63.59
C ASN A 340 -83.20 22.42 62.88
N GLY A 341 -82.98 22.65 61.58
CA GLY A 341 -83.76 23.61 60.77
C GLY A 341 -83.37 25.09 60.93
N VAL A 342 -82.41 25.42 61.80
CA VAL A 342 -81.92 26.78 62.01
C VAL A 342 -80.63 26.99 61.23
N THR A 343 -80.59 28.00 60.36
CA THR A 343 -79.39 28.36 59.57
C THR A 343 -78.76 29.65 60.10
N LYS A 344 -77.43 29.63 60.26
CA LYS A 344 -76.63 30.80 60.66
C LYS A 344 -75.36 30.91 59.82
N ASN A 345 -74.88 32.14 59.66
CA ASN A 345 -73.58 32.38 59.04
C ASN A 345 -72.47 31.91 59.98
N ILE A 346 -71.41 31.35 59.40
CA ILE A 346 -70.23 30.92 60.14
C ILE A 346 -69.33 32.14 60.35
N SER A 347 -69.06 32.49 61.62
CA SER A 347 -68.18 33.61 61.99
C SER A 347 -66.72 33.19 62.09
N THR A 348 -66.46 31.98 62.59
CA THR A 348 -65.11 31.39 62.60
C THR A 348 -65.21 29.89 62.36
N LEU A 349 -64.25 29.35 61.61
CA LEU A 349 -64.07 27.92 61.44
C LEU A 349 -62.58 27.60 61.63
N VAL A 350 -62.26 26.85 62.69
CA VAL A 350 -60.89 26.53 63.09
C VAL A 350 -60.68 25.03 63.00
N ARG A 351 -59.67 24.63 62.23
CA ARG A 351 -59.26 23.23 62.11
C ARG A 351 -58.17 22.92 63.14
N THR A 352 -58.34 21.83 63.88
CA THR A 352 -57.32 21.26 64.78
C THR A 352 -57.05 19.82 64.37
N THR A 353 -55.78 19.46 64.16
CA THR A 353 -55.36 18.09 63.87
C THR A 353 -54.75 17.47 65.12
N THR A 354 -55.23 16.29 65.50
CA THR A 354 -54.60 15.45 66.52
C THR A 354 -54.32 14.08 65.90
N GLY A 355 -53.42 13.28 66.47
CA GLY A 355 -53.03 11.97 65.92
C GLY A 355 -54.16 10.94 65.75
N ALA A 356 -55.39 11.25 66.18
CA ALA A 356 -56.57 10.39 66.08
C ALA A 356 -57.65 10.91 65.11
N GLY A 357 -57.45 12.04 64.42
CA GLY A 357 -58.40 12.56 63.43
C GLY A 357 -58.35 14.09 63.24
N THR A 358 -59.13 14.59 62.29
CA THR A 358 -59.28 16.05 62.08
C THR A 358 -60.59 16.53 62.69
N THR A 359 -60.50 17.41 63.70
CA THR A 359 -61.67 18.06 64.31
C THR A 359 -61.77 19.50 63.83
N VAL A 360 -62.94 19.89 63.37
CA VAL A 360 -63.27 21.26 62.94
C VAL A 360 -64.19 21.88 63.97
N THR A 361 -63.78 23.03 64.52
CA THR A 361 -64.60 23.83 65.42
C THR A 361 -65.26 24.97 64.63
N VAL A 362 -66.58 25.06 64.70
CA VAL A 362 -67.39 26.07 64.03
C VAL A 362 -68.01 26.98 65.09
N THR A 363 -67.91 28.28 64.88
CA THR A 363 -68.68 29.30 65.62
C THR A 363 -69.57 30.03 64.64
N THR A 364 -70.82 30.22 65.02
CA THR A 364 -71.81 30.93 64.20
C THR A 364 -72.01 32.36 64.68
N SER A 365 -72.53 33.22 63.81
CA SER A 365 -72.80 34.64 64.12
C SER A 365 -73.86 34.88 65.22
N GLY A 366 -74.51 33.82 65.70
CA GLY A 366 -75.43 33.82 66.83
C GLY A 366 -75.77 32.39 67.25
N ASN A 367 -76.69 32.22 68.22
CA ASN A 367 -77.10 30.90 68.69
C ASN A 367 -77.73 30.07 67.56
N ILE A 368 -77.11 28.94 67.23
CA ILE A 368 -77.63 27.92 66.31
C ILE A 368 -78.34 26.78 67.07
N PHE A 369 -78.04 26.62 68.37
CA PHE A 369 -78.69 25.68 69.28
C PHE A 369 -79.46 26.41 70.38
N THR A 370 -80.57 25.82 70.83
CA THR A 370 -81.34 26.26 72.00
C THR A 370 -80.89 25.55 73.28
N GLY A 371 -81.29 26.04 74.45
CA GLY A 371 -80.97 25.41 75.74
C GLY A 371 -81.45 23.96 75.87
N ALA A 372 -82.42 23.53 75.05
CA ALA A 372 -82.95 22.17 75.00
C ALA A 372 -82.36 21.30 73.86
N SER A 373 -81.44 21.82 73.05
CA SER A 373 -80.82 21.05 71.95
C SER A 373 -79.85 19.99 72.49
N PRO A 374 -79.80 18.77 71.90
CA PRO A 374 -78.95 17.68 72.37
C PRO A 374 -77.46 18.02 72.24
N SER A 375 -76.63 17.34 73.04
CA SER A 375 -75.16 17.50 73.02
C SER A 375 -74.51 16.99 71.73
N SER A 376 -75.23 16.22 70.91
CA SER A 376 -74.80 15.78 69.58
C SER A 376 -76.00 15.62 68.64
N GLY A 377 -75.77 15.78 67.33
CA GLY A 377 -76.76 15.61 66.28
C GLY A 377 -76.14 15.79 64.90
N THR A 378 -76.94 16.00 63.84
CA THR A 378 -76.42 16.29 62.50
C THR A 378 -76.42 17.79 62.19
N VAL A 379 -75.41 18.25 61.46
CA VAL A 379 -75.27 19.62 60.95
C VAL A 379 -74.88 19.59 59.49
N GLN A 380 -75.48 20.48 58.71
CA GLN A 380 -75.06 20.78 57.35
C GLN A 380 -74.13 21.98 57.36
N ILE A 381 -73.01 21.88 56.64
CA ILE A 381 -72.07 22.97 56.37
C ILE A 381 -72.06 23.22 54.88
N ALA A 382 -72.17 24.48 54.46
CA ALA A 382 -72.17 24.86 53.05
C ALA A 382 -71.36 26.14 52.81
N ASN A 383 -70.90 26.29 51.56
CA ASN A 383 -70.20 27.47 51.03
C ASN A 383 -68.88 27.82 51.74
N VAL A 384 -68.20 26.84 52.33
CA VAL A 384 -66.82 26.96 52.82
C VAL A 384 -65.85 26.56 51.70
N ASN A 385 -64.75 27.30 51.55
CA ASN A 385 -63.65 26.99 50.61
C ASN A 385 -62.38 26.63 51.41
N PRO A 386 -61.74 25.46 51.18
CA PRO A 386 -62.06 24.43 50.18
C PRO A 386 -63.34 23.64 50.47
N ALA A 387 -63.91 23.05 49.41
CA ALA A 387 -65.22 22.38 49.45
C ALA A 387 -65.28 21.19 50.43
N ASP A 388 -64.12 20.66 50.82
CA ASP A 388 -63.96 19.53 51.74
C ASP A 388 -64.56 19.78 53.13
N TYR A 389 -64.78 21.04 53.51
CA TYR A 389 -65.45 21.42 54.76
C TYR A 389 -66.99 21.37 54.67
N ASN A 390 -67.55 21.25 53.46
CA ASN A 390 -68.99 21.24 53.20
C ASN A 390 -69.57 19.81 53.22
N GLY A 391 -70.83 19.67 53.60
CA GLY A 391 -71.52 18.39 53.69
C GLY A 391 -72.84 18.51 54.43
N SER A 392 -73.78 17.58 54.20
CA SER A 392 -75.16 17.66 54.71
C SER A 392 -75.45 16.79 55.94
N THR A 393 -74.51 15.95 56.37
CA THR A 393 -74.75 14.90 57.38
C THR A 393 -73.66 14.80 58.45
N PHE A 394 -72.89 15.87 58.70
CA PHE A 394 -71.83 15.82 59.70
C PHE A 394 -72.42 15.64 61.10
N THR A 395 -71.84 14.72 61.89
CA THR A 395 -72.20 14.61 63.31
C THR A 395 -71.47 15.70 64.08
N TYR A 396 -72.22 16.57 64.75
CA TYR A 396 -71.66 17.61 65.60
C TYR A 396 -71.63 17.20 67.07
N THR A 397 -70.69 17.78 67.82
CA THR A 397 -70.67 17.81 69.28
C THR A 397 -70.80 19.26 69.72
N LYS A 398 -71.84 19.57 70.52
CA LYS A 398 -72.16 20.93 70.95
C LYS A 398 -71.14 21.42 71.97
N ALA A 399 -70.48 22.54 71.69
CA ALA A 399 -69.55 23.20 72.62
C ALA A 399 -70.24 24.36 73.38
N SER A 400 -71.13 25.09 72.72
CA SER A 400 -72.00 26.11 73.31
C SER A 400 -73.27 26.28 72.47
N ASN A 401 -74.13 27.26 72.76
CA ASN A 401 -75.29 27.54 71.91
C ASN A 401 -74.93 28.13 70.54
N SER A 402 -73.73 28.66 70.36
CA SER A 402 -73.22 29.26 69.12
C SER A 402 -71.96 28.58 68.58
N SER A 403 -71.54 27.45 69.16
CA SER A 403 -70.32 26.74 68.75
C SER A 403 -70.47 25.23 68.86
N PHE A 404 -69.90 24.50 67.90
CA PHE A 404 -69.85 23.05 67.87
C PHE A 404 -68.59 22.56 67.16
N THR A 405 -68.27 21.29 67.35
CA THR A 405 -67.23 20.60 66.60
C THR A 405 -67.82 19.52 65.73
N TYR A 406 -67.21 19.25 64.57
CA TYR A 406 -67.47 18.04 63.80
C TYR A 406 -66.16 17.45 63.30
N THR A 407 -66.16 16.17 62.94
CA THR A 407 -64.99 15.49 62.41
C THR A 407 -65.04 15.42 60.89
N LEU A 408 -63.93 15.76 60.25
CA LEU A 408 -63.72 15.47 58.84
C LEU A 408 -63.19 14.04 58.69
N SER A 409 -63.84 13.23 57.86
CA SER A 409 -63.29 11.95 57.42
C SER A 409 -62.05 12.25 56.57
N SER A 410 -60.84 12.06 57.11
CA SER A 410 -59.65 12.14 56.27
C SER A 410 -59.61 10.90 55.38
N THR A 411 -60.17 10.98 54.17
CA THR A 411 -59.81 10.03 53.12
C THR A 411 -58.43 10.44 52.60
N GLY A 412 -57.39 10.14 53.39
CA GLY A 412 -56.05 10.14 52.83
C GLY A 412 -55.97 9.11 51.69
N PRO A 413 -54.93 9.16 50.84
CA PRO A 413 -54.80 8.28 49.69
C PRO A 413 -54.99 6.79 50.05
N VAL A 414 -55.44 5.94 49.13
CA VAL A 414 -55.57 4.51 49.43
C VAL A 414 -54.19 3.94 49.81
N THR A 415 -54.08 3.19 50.91
CA THR A 415 -52.82 2.52 51.31
C THR A 415 -53.09 1.06 51.64
N PRO A 416 -52.33 0.12 51.04
CA PRO A 416 -51.36 0.34 49.97
C PRO A 416 -51.98 0.86 48.66
N ASP A 417 -51.20 1.56 47.82
CA ASP A 417 -51.67 1.97 46.49
C ASP A 417 -51.92 0.73 45.62
N THR A 418 -52.97 0.80 44.78
CA THR A 418 -53.37 -0.32 43.92
C THR A 418 -52.81 -0.22 42.50
N GLY A 419 -52.03 0.81 42.17
CA GLY A 419 -51.47 1.06 40.85
C GLY A 419 -50.06 0.52 40.65
N PHE A 420 -49.66 0.38 39.38
CA PHE A 420 -48.30 0.01 39.00
C PHE A 420 -47.43 1.26 38.88
N ALA A 421 -46.94 1.72 40.02
CA ALA A 421 -46.07 2.89 40.07
C ALA A 421 -44.62 2.56 39.66
N GLN A 422 -43.94 3.56 39.10
CA GLN A 422 -42.52 3.54 38.77
C GLN A 422 -41.80 4.70 39.47
N VAL A 423 -40.53 4.47 39.80
CA VAL A 423 -39.61 5.48 40.32
C VAL A 423 -38.54 5.79 39.28
N ALA A 424 -38.27 7.07 39.05
CA ALA A 424 -37.16 7.54 38.23
C ALA A 424 -36.39 8.66 38.93
N PRO A 425 -35.08 8.83 38.69
CA PRO A 425 -34.35 9.99 39.18
C PRO A 425 -34.86 11.30 38.57
N ALA A 426 -34.99 12.35 39.39
CA ALA A 426 -35.55 13.64 38.97
C ALA A 426 -34.63 14.47 38.06
N ALA A 427 -33.31 14.20 38.06
CA ALA A 427 -32.34 14.84 37.17
C ALA A 427 -31.70 13.79 36.25
N THR A 428 -32.41 13.45 35.16
CA THR A 428 -31.90 12.62 34.07
C THR A 428 -31.62 13.49 32.86
N GLN A 429 -30.38 13.48 32.37
CA GLN A 429 -29.97 14.19 31.16
C GLN A 429 -29.71 13.19 30.03
N THR A 430 -30.25 13.49 28.85
CA THR A 430 -29.81 12.81 27.62
C THR A 430 -28.37 13.21 27.33
N ILE A 431 -27.54 12.23 27.04
CA ILE A 431 -26.15 12.45 26.64
C ILE A 431 -26.12 12.59 25.12
N ALA A 432 -25.58 13.71 24.64
CA ALA A 432 -25.35 13.95 23.22
C ALA A 432 -24.06 13.28 22.72
N LEU A 433 -23.03 13.25 23.56
CA LEU A 433 -21.72 12.74 23.19
C LEU A 433 -20.94 12.22 24.40
N ILE A 434 -20.28 11.07 24.25
CA ILE A 434 -19.26 10.57 25.17
C ILE A 434 -17.95 10.49 24.39
N THR A 435 -16.95 11.22 24.85
CA THR A 435 -15.57 11.11 24.35
C THR A 435 -14.65 10.78 25.49
N ARG A 436 -13.49 10.20 25.20
CA ARG A 436 -12.41 10.07 26.19
C ARG A 436 -11.09 10.59 25.63
N GLY A 437 -10.26 11.10 26.53
CA GLY A 437 -8.85 11.30 26.28
C GLY A 437 -8.10 9.96 26.14
N ALA A 438 -6.84 10.07 25.74
CA ALA A 438 -5.89 8.95 25.81
C ALA A 438 -5.75 8.45 27.26
N GLY A 439 -5.61 7.14 27.45
CA GLY A 439 -5.21 6.60 28.74
C GLY A 439 -3.79 7.02 29.09
N ASP A 440 -3.59 7.37 30.37
CA ASP A 440 -2.27 7.64 30.93
C ASP A 440 -1.45 6.35 31.11
N ALA A 441 -0.23 6.50 31.65
CA ALA A 441 0.68 5.38 31.89
C ALA A 441 0.18 4.36 32.94
N SER A 442 -0.85 4.71 33.72
CA SER A 442 -1.53 3.80 34.66
C SER A 442 -2.77 3.14 34.05
N GLY A 443 -3.06 3.39 32.76
CA GLY A 443 -4.22 2.86 32.09
C GLY A 443 -5.53 3.52 32.55
N ILE A 444 -5.49 4.80 32.93
CA ILE A 444 -6.69 5.57 33.31
C ILE A 444 -6.94 6.64 32.25
N ALA A 445 -8.17 6.71 31.74
CA ALA A 445 -8.58 7.75 30.80
C ALA A 445 -9.66 8.66 31.41
N THR A 446 -9.56 9.96 31.12
CA THR A 446 -10.63 10.91 31.42
C THR A 446 -11.69 10.87 30.32
N VAL A 447 -12.91 10.55 30.70
CA VAL A 447 -14.12 10.63 29.87
C VAL A 447 -14.73 12.01 30.01
N THR A 448 -15.08 12.63 28.90
CA THR A 448 -15.89 13.85 28.82
C THR A 448 -17.27 13.50 28.27
N VAL A 449 -18.29 13.79 29.07
CA VAL A 449 -19.69 13.66 28.70
C VAL A 449 -20.24 15.03 28.35
N THR A 450 -20.90 15.13 27.20
CA THR A 450 -21.68 16.29 26.81
C THR A 450 -23.15 15.91 26.82
N THR A 451 -23.95 16.59 27.64
CA THR A 451 -25.40 16.43 27.67
C THR A 451 -26.07 17.26 26.59
N SER A 452 -27.26 16.86 26.16
CA SER A 452 -28.02 17.56 25.11
C SER A 452 -28.54 18.95 25.53
N ALA A 453 -28.47 19.28 26.82
CA ALA A 453 -28.82 20.57 27.40
C ALA A 453 -27.97 20.82 28.66
N ALA A 454 -27.92 22.07 29.15
CA ALA A 454 -27.31 22.40 30.44
C ALA A 454 -27.87 21.54 31.59
N HIS A 455 -27.03 21.22 32.58
CA HIS A 455 -27.36 20.29 33.68
C HIS A 455 -27.00 20.89 35.05
N THR A 456 -27.46 20.26 36.13
CA THR A 456 -27.18 20.67 37.52
C THR A 456 -26.14 19.80 38.23
N PHE A 457 -25.54 18.83 37.53
CA PHE A 457 -24.52 17.96 38.10
C PHE A 457 -23.30 18.76 38.54
N SER A 458 -22.77 18.49 39.74
CA SER A 458 -21.64 19.22 40.34
C SER A 458 -20.45 18.28 40.60
N ASP A 459 -19.27 18.85 40.83
CA ASP A 459 -18.07 18.09 41.19
C ASP A 459 -18.31 17.26 42.45
N GLY A 460 -17.84 16.03 42.45
CA GLY A 460 -18.07 15.08 43.55
C GLY A 460 -19.43 14.37 43.53
N ASN A 461 -20.37 14.76 42.65
CA ASN A 461 -21.61 14.01 42.48
C ASN A 461 -21.32 12.61 41.95
N THR A 462 -21.98 11.59 42.50
CA THR A 462 -22.05 10.27 41.86
C THR A 462 -23.18 10.25 40.84
N ILE A 463 -22.84 9.96 39.58
CA ILE A 463 -23.77 9.86 38.46
C ILE A 463 -23.76 8.44 37.89
N THR A 464 -24.92 7.98 37.42
CA THR A 464 -25.05 6.71 36.70
C THR A 464 -25.10 7.00 35.21
N ILE A 465 -24.16 6.44 34.44
CA ILE A 465 -24.21 6.43 32.98
C ILE A 465 -24.87 5.13 32.52
N SER A 466 -25.80 5.22 31.57
CA SER A 466 -26.49 4.07 31.01
C SER A 466 -26.73 4.22 29.51
N GLY A 467 -26.88 3.09 28.82
CA GLY A 467 -27.22 3.00 27.40
C GLY A 467 -26.01 2.93 26.45
N ALA A 468 -24.78 2.91 26.96
CA ALA A 468 -23.59 2.81 26.12
C ALA A 468 -23.39 1.37 25.61
N ALA A 469 -22.95 1.24 24.36
CA ALA A 469 -22.67 -0.04 23.71
C ALA A 469 -21.49 -0.77 24.39
N GLN A 470 -20.49 -0.03 24.85
CA GLN A 470 -19.35 -0.57 25.58
C GLN A 470 -19.59 -0.48 27.10
N PRO A 471 -19.50 -1.61 27.83
CA PRO A 471 -19.85 -1.67 29.25
C PRO A 471 -18.98 -0.76 30.13
N GLU A 472 -17.75 -0.44 29.72
CA GLU A 472 -16.81 0.40 30.45
C GLU A 472 -17.30 1.85 30.63
N TYR A 473 -18.17 2.33 29.73
CA TYR A 473 -18.79 3.64 29.88
C TYR A 473 -20.02 3.63 30.79
N ASN A 474 -20.60 2.46 31.09
CA ASN A 474 -21.80 2.34 31.91
C ASN A 474 -21.46 2.14 33.39
N GLY A 475 -22.36 2.59 34.28
CA GLY A 475 -22.22 2.39 35.73
C GLY A 475 -22.16 3.70 36.51
N GLY A 476 -21.88 3.58 37.81
CA GLY A 476 -21.77 4.71 38.73
C GLY A 476 -20.36 5.31 38.74
N PHE A 477 -20.25 6.61 38.45
CA PHE A 477 -18.99 7.34 38.42
C PHE A 477 -19.08 8.62 39.25
N THR A 478 -17.96 9.05 39.82
CA THR A 478 -17.88 10.34 40.51
C THR A 478 -17.40 11.41 39.55
N ILE A 479 -18.11 12.54 39.49
CA ILE A 479 -17.72 13.66 38.62
C ILE A 479 -16.44 14.31 39.15
N ALA A 480 -15.43 14.38 38.29
CA ALA A 480 -14.15 15.02 38.57
C ALA A 480 -14.21 16.53 38.31
N ASN A 481 -14.76 16.94 37.16
CA ASN A 481 -14.96 18.34 36.80
C ASN A 481 -16.28 18.52 36.04
N SER A 482 -17.05 19.54 36.41
CA SER A 482 -18.38 19.84 35.90
C SER A 482 -18.47 21.28 35.41
N ASN A 483 -18.96 21.46 34.19
CA ASN A 483 -19.34 22.75 33.63
C ASN A 483 -20.83 22.71 33.25
N GLN A 484 -21.65 23.04 34.25
CA GLN A 484 -23.12 23.02 34.20
C GLN A 484 -23.69 23.87 33.06
N GLY A 485 -23.14 25.07 32.83
CA GLY A 485 -23.60 25.99 31.80
C GLY A 485 -23.26 25.54 30.38
N ALA A 486 -22.12 24.84 30.21
CA ALA A 486 -21.73 24.24 28.94
C ALA A 486 -22.31 22.83 28.72
N GLY A 487 -23.01 22.26 29.70
CA GLY A 487 -23.57 20.91 29.62
C GLY A 487 -22.50 19.82 29.54
N THR A 488 -21.36 19.99 30.22
CA THR A 488 -20.27 19.01 30.19
C THR A 488 -19.81 18.61 31.58
N PHE A 489 -19.42 17.36 31.74
CA PHE A 489 -18.72 16.89 32.94
C PHE A 489 -17.75 15.76 32.62
N THR A 490 -16.83 15.48 33.54
CA THR A 490 -15.79 14.45 33.36
C THR A 490 -15.78 13.42 34.47
N TYR A 491 -15.39 12.20 34.14
CA TYR A 491 -15.08 11.12 35.08
C TYR A 491 -13.93 10.26 34.53
N THR A 492 -13.41 9.33 35.31
CA THR A 492 -12.32 8.44 34.88
C THR A 492 -12.78 7.01 34.72
N ILE A 493 -12.23 6.32 33.72
CA ILE A 493 -12.39 4.89 33.51
C ILE A 493 -11.02 4.23 33.39
N SER A 494 -10.95 2.94 33.72
CA SER A 494 -9.80 2.12 33.38
C SER A 494 -9.87 1.73 31.91
N THR A 495 -8.74 1.82 31.22
CA THR A 495 -8.60 1.36 29.84
C THR A 495 -7.90 0.01 29.78
N SER A 496 -8.25 -0.81 28.78
CA SER A 496 -7.62 -2.10 28.54
C SER A 496 -6.81 -2.08 27.23
N PRO A 497 -5.72 -2.87 27.14
CA PRO A 497 -5.17 -3.76 28.19
C PRO A 497 -4.56 -2.98 29.36
N ALA A 498 -4.45 -3.59 30.56
CA ALA A 498 -3.88 -2.93 31.74
C ALA A 498 -2.46 -2.40 31.49
N SER A 499 -2.06 -1.30 32.14
CA SER A 499 -0.71 -0.74 32.04
C SER A 499 -0.10 -0.44 33.42
N PRO A 500 1.15 -0.85 33.71
CA PRO A 500 2.01 -1.73 32.89
C PRO A 500 1.38 -3.12 32.67
N ALA A 501 1.83 -3.85 31.64
CA ALA A 501 1.41 -5.23 31.42
C ALA A 501 1.79 -6.10 32.62
N THR A 502 0.91 -7.02 33.02
CA THR A 502 1.23 -8.03 34.02
C THR A 502 1.75 -9.29 33.34
N THR A 503 2.47 -10.14 34.06
CA THR A 503 2.95 -11.40 33.52
C THR A 503 2.98 -12.50 34.58
N SER A 504 2.75 -13.74 34.16
CA SER A 504 2.98 -14.96 34.95
C SER A 504 4.29 -15.66 34.57
N SER A 505 5.02 -15.17 33.56
CA SER A 505 6.26 -15.72 33.04
C SER A 505 7.24 -14.60 32.64
N THR A 506 8.35 -14.91 31.97
CA THR A 506 9.25 -13.86 31.45
C THR A 506 8.67 -13.30 30.15
N ILE A 507 8.43 -11.98 30.09
CA ILE A 507 8.10 -11.32 28.82
C ILE A 507 9.34 -11.29 27.95
N THR A 508 9.19 -11.63 26.67
CA THR A 508 10.31 -11.63 25.72
C THR A 508 9.95 -10.94 24.42
N ALA A 509 10.98 -10.35 23.82
CA ALA A 509 10.95 -9.74 22.49
C ALA A 509 11.92 -10.50 21.58
N ALA A 510 11.51 -10.93 20.40
CA ALA A 510 12.38 -11.60 19.43
C ALA A 510 12.28 -10.92 18.06
N GLY A 511 13.42 -10.54 17.49
CA GLY A 511 13.49 -9.93 16.16
C GLY A 511 13.30 -10.99 15.09
N GLY A 512 12.69 -10.61 13.96
CA GLY A 512 12.33 -11.55 12.90
C GLY A 512 11.00 -12.27 13.16
N GLY A 513 10.17 -11.76 14.07
CA GLY A 513 8.87 -12.36 14.37
C GLY A 513 8.94 -13.67 15.16
N GLY A 514 10.04 -13.90 15.89
CA GLY A 514 10.25 -15.13 16.66
C GLY A 514 10.72 -16.34 15.86
N ILE A 515 10.97 -16.17 14.55
CA ILE A 515 11.47 -17.23 13.69
C ILE A 515 12.94 -17.56 14.01
N ASP A 516 13.30 -18.84 13.96
CA ASP A 516 14.68 -19.27 13.99
C ASP A 516 15.33 -19.27 12.60
N ARG A 517 16.66 -19.33 12.58
CA ARG A 517 17.49 -19.32 11.37
C ARG A 517 17.09 -20.43 10.38
N ASP A 518 16.93 -21.66 10.87
CA ASP A 518 16.80 -22.83 10.01
C ASP A 518 15.41 -22.86 9.38
N SER A 519 14.39 -22.49 10.16
CA SER A 519 13.02 -22.24 9.67
C SER A 519 12.99 -21.19 8.56
N LEU A 520 13.69 -20.06 8.73
CA LEU A 520 13.72 -19.02 7.68
C LEU A 520 14.41 -19.51 6.41
N ILE A 521 15.56 -20.16 6.55
CA ILE A 521 16.32 -20.69 5.41
C ILE A 521 15.45 -21.70 4.64
N ASN A 522 14.85 -22.66 5.34
CA ASN A 522 13.98 -23.66 4.71
C ASN A 522 12.76 -23.03 4.05
N TRP A 523 12.16 -21.99 4.63
CA TRP A 523 11.05 -21.26 4.01
C TRP A 523 11.47 -20.53 2.71
N VAL A 524 12.62 -19.85 2.70
CA VAL A 524 13.16 -19.20 1.49
C VAL A 524 13.42 -20.24 0.39
N ARG A 525 13.91 -21.43 0.77
CA ARG A 525 14.07 -22.57 -0.15
C ARG A 525 12.74 -23.14 -0.64
N GLY A 526 11.64 -22.89 0.06
CA GLY A 526 10.30 -23.25 -0.37
C GLY A 526 9.54 -24.21 0.54
N ALA A 527 10.09 -24.60 1.69
CA ALA A 527 9.39 -25.47 2.63
C ALA A 527 8.14 -24.78 3.21
N ASN A 528 7.08 -25.55 3.42
CA ASN A 528 5.84 -25.12 4.07
C ASN A 528 6.01 -25.02 5.60
N VAL A 529 6.83 -24.07 6.06
CA VAL A 529 7.13 -23.89 7.50
C VAL A 529 6.00 -23.20 8.27
N GLN A 530 5.13 -22.46 7.58
CA GLN A 530 4.01 -21.71 8.18
C GLN A 530 2.68 -22.44 8.16
N ASP A 531 2.63 -23.65 7.59
CA ASP A 531 1.39 -24.31 7.20
C ASP A 531 0.52 -23.42 6.30
N ASP A 532 1.17 -22.68 5.39
CA ASP A 532 0.55 -21.80 4.40
C ASP A 532 0.03 -22.57 3.17
N ASN A 533 -0.31 -23.86 3.35
CA ASN A 533 -1.00 -24.68 2.37
C ASN A 533 -1.77 -25.81 3.10
N PRO A 534 -3.04 -25.59 3.48
CA PRO A 534 -3.78 -26.46 4.40
C PRO A 534 -4.11 -27.84 3.83
N ILE A 535 -3.92 -28.07 2.53
CA ILE A 535 -4.11 -29.39 1.89
C ILE A 535 -2.88 -30.30 2.08
N GLN A 536 -1.75 -29.76 2.54
CA GLN A 536 -0.45 -30.40 2.40
C GLN A 536 0.35 -30.32 3.71
N GLU A 537 0.59 -31.49 4.34
CA GLU A 537 1.41 -31.67 5.56
C GLU A 537 2.67 -30.78 5.62
N ALA A 538 3.06 -30.37 6.83
CA ALA A 538 4.18 -29.46 7.14
C ALA A 538 5.58 -29.85 6.59
N THR A 539 5.71 -31.00 5.92
CA THR A 539 6.94 -31.46 5.25
C THR A 539 6.98 -31.17 3.74
N ARG A 540 6.03 -30.41 3.20
CA ARG A 540 5.85 -30.17 1.75
C ARG A 540 6.24 -28.75 1.31
N VAL A 541 5.96 -28.40 0.06
CA VAL A 541 6.23 -27.08 -0.55
C VAL A 541 5.17 -26.03 -0.17
N ARG A 542 5.61 -24.80 0.12
CA ARG A 542 4.73 -23.66 0.45
C ARG A 542 3.80 -23.30 -0.71
N GLY A 543 2.64 -22.72 -0.41
CA GLY A 543 1.61 -22.42 -1.41
C GLY A 543 2.08 -21.48 -2.54
N TYR A 544 2.78 -20.41 -2.16
CA TYR A 544 3.35 -19.42 -3.09
C TYR A 544 4.86 -19.54 -3.14
N LEU A 545 5.37 -20.30 -4.11
CA LEU A 545 6.78 -20.67 -4.16
C LEU A 545 7.67 -19.64 -4.87
N HIS A 546 7.13 -18.96 -5.87
CA HIS A 546 7.84 -18.04 -6.75
C HIS A 546 7.39 -16.60 -6.51
N GLY A 547 8.35 -15.68 -6.33
CA GLY A 547 8.10 -14.25 -6.13
C GLY A 547 7.79 -13.49 -7.42
N ASP A 548 7.25 -12.29 -7.30
CA ASP A 548 7.00 -11.39 -8.43
C ASP A 548 8.26 -11.06 -9.23
N VAL A 549 8.15 -11.20 -10.55
CA VAL A 549 9.13 -10.72 -11.52
C VAL A 549 8.62 -9.37 -12.03
N LEU A 550 8.96 -8.30 -11.31
CA LEU A 550 8.32 -6.99 -11.47
C LEU A 550 9.04 -6.11 -12.49
N HIS A 551 10.37 -6.11 -12.55
CA HIS A 551 11.16 -5.28 -13.46
C HIS A 551 12.33 -6.02 -14.11
N SER A 552 12.76 -7.15 -13.54
CA SER A 552 13.86 -7.95 -14.09
C SER A 552 13.54 -8.48 -15.49
N ARG A 553 14.39 -8.26 -16.49
CA ARG A 553 14.20 -8.82 -17.84
C ARG A 553 14.76 -10.24 -17.92
N PRO A 554 13.97 -11.27 -18.30
CA PRO A 554 14.52 -12.57 -18.62
C PRO A 554 15.54 -12.46 -19.75
N VAL A 555 16.76 -12.93 -19.49
CA VAL A 555 17.84 -13.05 -20.47
C VAL A 555 17.95 -14.48 -20.92
N VAL A 556 18.05 -14.68 -22.22
CA VAL A 556 18.07 -16.00 -22.85
C VAL A 556 19.45 -16.24 -23.45
N ILE A 557 20.07 -17.37 -23.11
CA ILE A 557 21.31 -17.83 -23.73
C ILE A 557 21.04 -19.19 -24.37
N ASN A 558 21.32 -19.29 -25.68
CA ASN A 558 21.43 -20.58 -26.36
C ASN A 558 22.90 -21.01 -26.33
N TYR A 559 23.18 -22.14 -25.70
CA TYR A 559 24.53 -22.71 -25.58
C TYR A 559 24.93 -23.55 -26.78
N ASN A 560 23.93 -24.03 -27.54
CA ASN A 560 24.09 -24.87 -28.72
C ASN A 560 25.14 -26.00 -28.56
N ARG A 561 25.26 -26.63 -27.38
CA ARG A 561 26.33 -27.62 -27.09
C ARG A 561 26.21 -28.91 -27.90
N LEU A 562 25.07 -29.11 -28.56
CA LEU A 562 24.80 -30.27 -29.40
C LEU A 562 25.07 -29.98 -30.90
N GLY A 563 25.25 -28.70 -31.30
CA GLY A 563 25.45 -28.27 -32.68
C GLY A 563 24.32 -28.61 -33.64
N GLU A 564 23.08 -28.41 -33.18
CA GLU A 564 21.89 -28.62 -33.98
C GLU A 564 21.32 -27.25 -34.41
N ILE A 565 20.76 -27.16 -35.62
CA ILE A 565 20.22 -25.89 -36.16
C ILE A 565 19.00 -25.40 -35.34
N LEU A 566 18.22 -26.33 -34.76
CA LEU A 566 17.03 -26.03 -33.94
C LEU A 566 17.32 -26.19 -32.43
N ASN A 567 18.57 -25.99 -32.00
CA ASN A 567 19.04 -26.41 -30.67
C ASN A 567 18.16 -25.92 -29.51
N ARG A 568 17.87 -26.86 -28.62
CA ARG A 568 17.05 -26.71 -27.42
C ARG A 568 17.85 -26.48 -26.15
N ASP A 569 19.16 -26.34 -26.25
CA ASP A 569 20.07 -26.09 -25.14
C ASP A 569 20.06 -24.62 -24.72
N ILE A 570 18.90 -24.20 -24.24
CA ILE A 570 18.58 -22.82 -23.88
C ILE A 570 18.49 -22.73 -22.36
N ALA A 571 19.06 -21.67 -21.77
CA ALA A 571 18.80 -21.29 -20.39
C ALA A 571 18.24 -19.86 -20.32
N VAL A 572 17.35 -19.63 -19.37
CA VAL A 572 16.72 -18.33 -19.12
C VAL A 572 17.06 -17.87 -17.72
N PHE A 573 17.54 -16.63 -17.59
CA PHE A 573 17.97 -16.03 -16.34
C PHE A 573 17.11 -14.82 -16.00
N TYR A 574 16.59 -14.74 -14.79
CA TYR A 574 15.79 -13.61 -14.31
C TYR A 574 15.87 -13.50 -12.79
N GLY A 575 15.77 -12.29 -12.26
CA GLY A 575 15.60 -12.04 -10.84
C GLY A 575 14.13 -11.93 -10.44
N ALA A 576 13.83 -12.30 -9.19
CA ALA A 576 12.52 -12.15 -8.58
C ALA A 576 12.60 -11.51 -7.19
N ASN A 577 11.48 -10.93 -6.76
CA ASN A 577 11.35 -10.28 -5.44
C ASN A 577 11.15 -11.27 -4.27
N ASP A 578 11.29 -12.57 -4.51
CA ASP A 578 11.54 -13.58 -3.47
C ASP A 578 13.01 -13.65 -3.05
N GLY A 579 13.88 -12.83 -3.65
CA GLY A 579 15.30 -12.73 -3.32
C GLY A 579 16.23 -13.54 -4.19
N ILE A 580 15.71 -14.19 -5.23
CA ILE A 580 16.45 -15.18 -6.01
C ILE A 580 16.67 -14.67 -7.44
N VAL A 581 17.89 -14.83 -7.94
CA VAL A 581 18.19 -14.83 -9.37
C VAL A 581 18.08 -16.27 -9.86
N HIS A 582 17.03 -16.56 -10.62
CA HIS A 582 16.72 -17.90 -11.12
C HIS A 582 17.43 -18.15 -12.45
N ALA A 583 17.88 -19.39 -12.62
CA ALA A 583 18.22 -19.98 -13.89
C ALA A 583 17.26 -21.13 -14.16
N VAL A 584 16.52 -21.09 -15.28
CA VAL A 584 15.61 -22.16 -15.69
C VAL A 584 15.99 -22.71 -17.06
N LYS A 585 15.63 -23.97 -17.31
CA LYS A 585 15.73 -24.57 -18.64
C LYS A 585 14.80 -23.82 -19.59
N GLY A 586 15.35 -23.21 -20.64
CA GLY A 586 14.59 -22.60 -21.74
C GLY A 586 14.21 -23.62 -22.81
N GLY A 587 13.51 -23.18 -23.86
CA GLY A 587 13.06 -24.05 -24.96
C GLY A 587 11.55 -24.24 -24.98
N ALA A 588 11.05 -24.92 -26.02
CA ALA A 588 9.62 -25.01 -26.34
C ALA A 588 8.96 -26.35 -25.96
N ASP A 589 9.57 -27.16 -25.09
CA ASP A 589 8.97 -28.42 -24.62
C ASP A 589 8.17 -28.23 -23.34
N ASP A 590 7.19 -29.10 -23.17
CA ASP A 590 6.47 -29.35 -21.90
C ASP A 590 7.39 -29.64 -20.72
N GLY A 591 8.58 -30.19 -20.97
CA GLY A 591 9.57 -30.50 -19.94
C GLY A 591 10.58 -29.37 -19.65
N ASP A 592 10.56 -28.29 -20.42
CA ASP A 592 11.37 -27.10 -20.16
C ASP A 592 10.74 -26.26 -19.03
N GLY A 593 11.31 -25.11 -18.67
CA GLY A 593 10.80 -24.24 -17.59
C GLY A 593 11.22 -24.64 -16.16
N GLY A 594 11.85 -25.81 -15.99
CA GLY A 594 12.38 -26.25 -14.69
C GLY A 594 13.60 -25.46 -14.20
N GLU A 595 13.66 -25.19 -12.89
CA GLU A 595 14.78 -24.49 -12.24
C GLU A 595 16.06 -25.34 -12.27
N LEU A 596 17.12 -24.80 -12.86
CA LEU A 596 18.47 -25.39 -12.87
C LEU A 596 19.18 -25.10 -11.54
N TRP A 597 19.08 -23.85 -11.09
CA TRP A 597 19.58 -23.34 -9.81
C TRP A 597 19.04 -21.92 -9.56
N GLY A 598 19.18 -21.45 -8.33
CA GLY A 598 18.97 -20.04 -7.96
C GLY A 598 20.16 -19.45 -7.23
N PHE A 599 20.42 -18.16 -7.39
CA PHE A 599 21.43 -17.41 -6.64
C PHE A 599 20.75 -16.41 -5.71
N VAL A 600 21.11 -16.44 -4.43
CA VAL A 600 20.55 -15.61 -3.36
C VAL A 600 21.62 -14.60 -2.92
N PRO A 601 21.58 -13.33 -3.38
CA PRO A 601 22.50 -12.30 -2.92
C PRO A 601 22.45 -12.11 -1.40
N SER A 602 23.61 -12.00 -0.76
CA SER A 602 23.72 -11.89 0.70
C SER A 602 23.18 -10.57 1.25
N GLU A 603 23.11 -9.53 0.42
CA GLU A 603 22.53 -8.21 0.73
C GLU A 603 21.02 -8.22 0.96
N PHE A 604 20.35 -9.36 0.71
CA PHE A 604 18.91 -9.52 0.88
C PHE A 604 18.51 -10.29 2.13
N PHE A 605 19.48 -10.87 2.84
CA PHE A 605 19.20 -11.82 3.92
C PHE A 605 18.36 -11.22 5.06
N ASP A 606 18.65 -9.98 5.41
CA ASP A 606 17.96 -9.22 6.47
C ASP A 606 16.51 -8.84 6.11
N ARG A 607 16.11 -9.01 4.85
CA ARG A 607 14.76 -8.71 4.35
C ARG A 607 13.86 -9.94 4.29
N PHE A 608 14.41 -11.16 4.37
CA PHE A 608 13.62 -12.39 4.28
C PHE A 608 12.64 -12.55 5.43
N ALA A 609 13.01 -12.15 6.64
CA ALA A 609 12.10 -12.22 7.78
C ALA A 609 10.82 -11.38 7.56
N ARG A 610 10.91 -10.26 6.83
CA ARG A 610 9.73 -9.46 6.48
C ARG A 610 8.84 -10.18 5.45
N LEU A 611 9.43 -10.84 4.46
CA LEU A 611 8.67 -11.63 3.49
C LEU A 611 7.99 -12.84 4.16
N TYR A 612 8.68 -13.50 5.10
CA TYR A 612 8.13 -14.59 5.89
C TYR A 612 6.94 -14.13 6.73
N ASN A 613 7.13 -13.08 7.54
CA ASN A 613 6.11 -12.63 8.49
C ASN A 613 4.95 -11.86 7.83
N GLU A 614 5.10 -11.47 6.57
CA GLU A 614 4.18 -10.57 5.85
C GLU A 614 3.92 -9.24 6.60
N ASN A 615 4.86 -8.83 7.45
CA ASN A 615 4.73 -7.71 8.36
C ASN A 615 6.08 -6.98 8.55
N PRO A 616 6.12 -5.64 8.57
CA PRO A 616 5.00 -4.72 8.38
C PRO A 616 4.45 -4.78 6.96
N ILE A 617 3.13 -4.60 6.84
CA ILE A 617 2.48 -4.38 5.55
C ILE A 617 3.08 -3.15 4.85
N ILE A 618 2.95 -3.13 3.53
CA ILE A 618 3.43 -2.05 2.68
C ILE A 618 2.59 -0.79 2.99
N ALA A 619 3.28 0.28 3.38
CA ALA A 619 2.69 1.61 3.58
C ALA A 619 3.73 2.68 3.24
N THR A 620 3.33 3.95 3.20
CA THR A 620 4.24 5.07 2.91
C THR A 620 5.44 5.13 3.86
N ILE A 621 5.23 4.81 5.14
CA ILE A 621 6.29 4.79 6.17
C ILE A 621 7.07 3.46 6.22
N THR A 622 6.53 2.40 5.64
CA THR A 622 7.12 1.06 5.56
C THR A 622 7.08 0.59 4.11
N PRO A 623 7.80 1.26 3.19
CA PRO A 623 7.76 0.95 1.77
C PRO A 623 8.20 -0.48 1.53
N ARG A 624 7.80 -1.04 0.39
CA ARG A 624 8.10 -2.42 0.02
C ARG A 624 9.61 -2.67 -0.07
N ASN A 625 10.06 -3.85 0.37
CA ASN A 625 11.41 -4.34 0.10
C ASN A 625 11.50 -4.84 -1.34
N TYR A 626 12.50 -4.37 -2.08
CA TYR A 626 12.87 -4.90 -3.40
C TYR A 626 14.09 -5.81 -3.26
N PHE A 627 14.20 -6.78 -4.16
CA PHE A 627 15.28 -7.76 -4.19
C PHE A 627 15.97 -7.79 -5.56
N ALA A 628 16.04 -8.97 -6.21
CA ALA A 628 16.63 -9.15 -7.52
C ALA A 628 15.67 -8.64 -8.61
N ASP A 629 15.44 -7.34 -8.64
CA ASP A 629 14.42 -6.72 -9.51
C ASP A 629 15.05 -5.79 -10.55
N GLY A 630 16.35 -5.92 -10.80
CA GLY A 630 17.06 -5.13 -11.79
C GLY A 630 17.27 -5.84 -13.12
N PRO A 631 17.79 -5.10 -14.10
CA PRO A 631 18.09 -5.67 -15.41
C PRO A 631 19.20 -6.72 -15.31
N ILE A 632 19.10 -7.75 -16.15
CA ILE A 632 20.16 -8.73 -16.39
C ILE A 632 20.67 -8.53 -17.81
N THR A 633 21.98 -8.65 -18.00
CA THR A 633 22.63 -8.65 -19.32
C THR A 633 23.52 -9.88 -19.43
N ALA A 634 23.64 -10.46 -20.62
CA ALA A 634 24.58 -11.54 -20.91
C ALA A 634 25.70 -11.06 -21.84
N ASN A 635 26.91 -11.56 -21.60
CA ASN A 635 28.01 -11.56 -22.56
C ASN A 635 28.29 -13.01 -22.96
N THR A 636 28.21 -13.31 -24.25
CA THR A 636 28.51 -14.64 -24.81
C THR A 636 29.52 -14.55 -25.93
N ILE A 637 30.39 -15.55 -26.03
CA ILE A 637 31.38 -15.71 -27.09
C ILE A 637 31.07 -17.04 -27.79
N TYR A 638 30.69 -16.94 -29.05
CA TYR A 638 30.42 -18.09 -29.91
C TYR A 638 31.60 -18.35 -30.84
N ASN A 639 31.85 -19.62 -31.15
CA ASN A 639 32.66 -20.02 -32.30
C ASN A 639 31.76 -20.43 -33.44
N ASP A 640 32.14 -20.04 -34.65
CA ASP A 640 31.57 -20.63 -35.85
C ASP A 640 32.00 -22.10 -35.96
N ASP A 641 31.07 -22.98 -36.31
CA ASP A 641 31.40 -24.34 -36.68
C ASP A 641 32.22 -24.32 -37.98
N ALA A 642 33.38 -24.99 -37.97
CA ALA A 642 34.29 -25.01 -39.11
C ALA A 642 33.67 -25.64 -40.37
N THR A 643 32.55 -26.36 -40.25
CA THR A 643 31.85 -27.04 -41.35
C THR A 643 30.60 -26.30 -41.84
N ASP A 644 29.97 -25.47 -40.99
CA ASP A 644 28.87 -24.59 -41.36
C ASP A 644 28.88 -23.33 -40.47
N PRO A 645 29.26 -22.14 -41.00
CA PRO A 645 29.32 -20.91 -40.21
C PRO A 645 27.94 -20.44 -39.70
N LYS A 646 26.83 -21.06 -40.13
CA LYS A 646 25.50 -20.83 -39.55
C LYS A 646 25.30 -21.51 -38.21
N ILE A 647 26.14 -22.50 -37.88
CA ILE A 647 26.12 -23.20 -36.59
C ILE A 647 27.14 -22.52 -35.68
N GLN A 648 26.65 -21.73 -34.73
CA GLN A 648 27.48 -21.13 -33.69
C GLN A 648 27.44 -21.98 -32.43
N ARG A 649 28.60 -22.48 -31.99
CA ARG A 649 28.72 -23.33 -30.80
C ARG A 649 29.43 -22.60 -29.67
N LEU A 650 28.97 -22.86 -28.45
CA LEU A 650 29.66 -22.43 -27.23
C LEU A 650 30.66 -23.49 -26.74
N ASP A 651 30.79 -24.67 -27.36
CA ASP A 651 31.75 -25.73 -26.96
C ASP A 651 33.18 -25.47 -27.53
N GLY A 652 34.20 -26.26 -27.12
CA GLY A 652 35.58 -26.18 -27.66
C GLY A 652 36.53 -25.01 -27.25
N LEU A 653 36.02 -23.90 -26.68
CA LEU A 653 36.72 -22.62 -26.47
C LEU A 653 37.51 -22.31 -25.16
N GLY A 654 37.65 -23.22 -24.18
CA GLY A 654 38.28 -22.88 -22.88
C GLY A 654 37.32 -22.27 -21.82
N ALA A 655 37.82 -21.49 -20.84
CA ALA A 655 37.21 -21.36 -19.50
C ALA A 655 36.21 -20.22 -19.24
N SER A 656 35.95 -19.27 -20.16
CA SER A 656 34.92 -18.23 -19.94
C SER A 656 34.26 -17.80 -21.25
N LYS A 657 33.03 -18.28 -21.48
CA LYS A 657 32.32 -18.13 -22.76
C LYS A 657 30.90 -17.57 -22.63
N ALA A 658 30.32 -17.64 -21.43
CA ALA A 658 29.07 -16.99 -21.08
C ALA A 658 29.11 -16.48 -19.64
N GLN A 659 28.67 -15.24 -19.47
CA GLN A 659 28.63 -14.52 -18.19
C GLN A 659 27.40 -13.62 -18.17
N ILE A 660 26.75 -13.52 -17.01
CA ILE A 660 25.62 -12.62 -16.79
C ILE A 660 25.99 -11.55 -15.77
N PHE A 661 25.40 -10.37 -15.94
CA PHE A 661 25.57 -9.20 -15.09
C PHE A 661 24.20 -8.79 -14.57
N VAL A 662 24.07 -8.72 -13.25
CA VAL A 662 22.78 -8.57 -12.57
C VAL A 662 22.80 -7.26 -11.79
N GLY A 663 21.98 -6.30 -12.22
CA GLY A 663 21.60 -5.15 -11.40
C GLY A 663 20.42 -5.49 -10.49
N MET A 664 20.20 -4.66 -9.47
CA MET A 664 19.16 -4.87 -8.46
C MET A 664 18.05 -3.83 -8.49
N ARG A 665 18.20 -2.76 -9.29
CA ARG A 665 17.28 -1.60 -9.28
C ARG A 665 17.11 -1.09 -7.83
N ARG A 666 15.88 -1.00 -7.32
CA ARG A 666 15.59 -0.62 -5.92
C ARG A 666 16.10 -1.61 -4.88
N GLY A 667 16.48 -2.82 -5.29
CA GLY A 667 17.05 -3.84 -4.41
C GLY A 667 18.39 -3.44 -3.80
N GLY A 668 19.21 -2.64 -4.49
CA GLY A 668 20.46 -2.16 -3.92
C GLY A 668 21.45 -1.49 -4.88
N ARG A 669 22.56 -1.05 -4.28
CA ARG A 669 23.64 -0.26 -4.91
C ARG A 669 24.81 -1.16 -5.32
N PHE A 670 24.53 -2.21 -6.07
CA PHE A 670 25.53 -3.21 -6.44
C PHE A 670 25.17 -3.96 -7.73
N TYR A 671 26.20 -4.46 -8.41
CA TYR A 671 26.10 -5.39 -9.53
C TYR A 671 26.82 -6.69 -9.17
N TYR A 672 26.20 -7.82 -9.52
CA TYR A 672 26.84 -9.12 -9.48
C TYR A 672 27.22 -9.57 -10.88
N SER A 673 28.32 -10.30 -10.98
CA SER A 673 28.63 -11.08 -12.17
C SER A 673 28.73 -12.56 -11.87
N LEU A 674 28.04 -13.36 -12.70
CA LEU A 674 28.02 -14.81 -12.61
C LEU A 674 28.47 -15.42 -13.94
N GLY A 675 29.50 -16.27 -13.90
CA GLY A 675 29.89 -17.13 -15.01
C GLY A 675 28.88 -18.26 -15.15
N VAL A 676 28.35 -18.42 -16.36
CA VAL A 676 27.30 -19.40 -16.68
C VAL A 676 27.68 -20.25 -17.90
N THR A 677 28.97 -20.35 -18.22
CA THR A 677 29.46 -21.09 -19.40
C THR A 677 28.95 -22.53 -19.47
N ASP A 678 28.86 -23.21 -18.31
CA ASP A 678 27.97 -24.35 -18.14
C ASP A 678 26.71 -23.86 -17.43
N PRO A 679 25.52 -23.97 -18.06
CA PRO A 679 24.27 -23.46 -17.49
C PRO A 679 23.87 -24.15 -16.18
N THR A 680 24.51 -25.26 -15.80
CA THR A 680 24.25 -26.00 -14.57
C THR A 680 25.31 -25.80 -13.47
N VAL A 681 26.40 -25.10 -13.77
CA VAL A 681 27.56 -24.88 -12.87
C VAL A 681 27.86 -23.39 -12.78
N PRO A 682 27.11 -22.62 -11.96
CA PRO A 682 27.35 -21.19 -11.82
C PRO A 682 28.65 -20.88 -11.08
N VAL A 683 29.36 -19.84 -11.53
CA VAL A 683 30.60 -19.34 -10.95
C VAL A 683 30.39 -17.90 -10.50
N PHE A 684 30.67 -17.57 -9.24
CA PHE A 684 30.75 -16.18 -8.81
C PHE A 684 32.00 -15.54 -9.42
N LYS A 685 31.83 -14.54 -10.30
CA LYS A 685 32.95 -13.88 -10.98
C LYS A 685 33.48 -12.73 -10.15
N TRP A 686 32.64 -11.74 -9.86
CA TRP A 686 32.97 -10.56 -9.07
C TRP A 686 31.69 -9.84 -8.62
N LYS A 687 31.85 -8.87 -7.71
CA LYS A 687 30.80 -7.95 -7.26
C LYS A 687 31.32 -6.53 -7.19
N ILE A 688 30.54 -5.59 -7.72
CA ILE A 688 30.78 -4.15 -7.57
C ILE A 688 29.71 -3.59 -6.63
N THR A 689 30.13 -2.81 -5.63
CA THR A 689 29.24 -2.10 -4.69
C THR A 689 29.65 -0.65 -4.57
N ASN A 690 28.82 0.19 -3.95
CA ASN A 690 29.20 1.56 -3.64
C ASN A 690 30.36 1.68 -2.61
N ALA A 691 30.77 0.58 -1.97
CA ALA A 691 31.94 0.51 -1.12
C ALA A 691 33.20 0.03 -1.88
N THR A 692 33.05 -0.45 -3.13
CA THR A 692 34.19 -0.79 -3.99
C THR A 692 34.94 0.49 -4.35
N SER A 693 36.27 0.48 -4.28
CA SER A 693 37.11 1.65 -4.58
C SER A 693 36.81 2.20 -5.98
N GLY A 694 36.55 3.51 -6.08
CA GLY A 694 36.17 4.18 -7.32
C GLY A 694 34.66 4.23 -7.62
N PHE A 695 33.82 3.55 -6.83
CA PHE A 695 32.37 3.43 -7.07
C PHE A 695 31.50 4.14 -6.02
N ALA A 696 32.04 5.11 -5.28
CA ALA A 696 31.27 5.83 -4.24
C ALA A 696 29.98 6.48 -4.77
N GLU A 697 29.99 6.90 -6.04
CA GLU A 697 28.84 7.48 -6.76
C GLU A 697 27.79 6.45 -7.18
N LEU A 698 28.03 5.14 -7.06
CA LEU A 698 27.06 4.12 -7.46
C LEU A 698 25.81 4.23 -6.58
N GLY A 699 24.70 4.72 -7.13
CA GLY A 699 23.36 4.72 -6.55
C GLY A 699 22.68 3.35 -6.72
N GLN A 700 21.35 3.33 -6.63
CA GLN A 700 20.59 2.12 -6.91
C GLN A 700 20.84 1.67 -8.36
N SER A 701 21.14 0.39 -8.56
CA SER A 701 21.60 -0.20 -9.83
C SER A 701 20.48 -0.37 -10.87
N TRP A 702 19.93 0.76 -11.32
CA TRP A 702 18.84 0.84 -12.30
C TRP A 702 19.34 0.75 -13.74
N SER A 703 20.50 1.34 -14.01
CA SER A 703 21.11 1.28 -15.34
C SER A 703 21.48 -0.17 -15.63
N GLU A 704 21.09 -0.67 -16.79
CA GLU A 704 21.61 -1.95 -17.26
C GLU A 704 23.11 -1.83 -17.57
N ALA A 705 23.89 -2.86 -17.23
CA ALA A 705 25.31 -2.96 -17.52
C ALA A 705 25.52 -3.42 -18.97
N ARG A 706 25.60 -2.46 -19.89
CA ARG A 706 25.71 -2.74 -21.33
C ARG A 706 27.07 -3.31 -21.68
N VAL A 707 27.07 -4.46 -22.35
CA VAL A 707 28.28 -5.04 -22.91
C VAL A 707 28.66 -4.28 -24.18
N ALA A 708 29.92 -3.87 -24.28
CA ALA A 708 30.50 -3.29 -25.49
C ALA A 708 31.91 -3.86 -25.71
N THR A 709 32.43 -3.75 -26.94
CA THR A 709 33.83 -3.99 -27.24
C THR A 709 34.50 -2.63 -27.42
N ILE A 710 35.67 -2.42 -26.82
CA ILE A 710 36.48 -1.23 -27.05
C ILE A 710 37.93 -1.63 -27.29
N ASN A 711 38.68 -0.80 -27.99
CA ASN A 711 40.13 -0.92 -28.06
C ASN A 711 40.76 0.05 -27.07
N VAL A 712 41.39 -0.46 -26.01
CA VAL A 712 41.81 0.40 -24.89
C VAL A 712 43.13 -0.04 -24.26
N GLN A 713 43.92 0.94 -23.83
CA GLN A 713 45.10 0.77 -23.00
C GLN A 713 44.65 0.61 -21.55
N PHE A 714 44.63 -0.62 -21.05
CA PHE A 714 44.26 -0.91 -19.67
C PHE A 714 44.93 -2.19 -19.15
N PRO A 715 45.61 -2.17 -17.99
CA PRO A 715 45.98 -0.98 -17.20
C PRO A 715 46.83 0.01 -18.02
N ALA A 716 46.91 1.29 -17.62
CA ALA A 716 47.55 2.36 -18.41
C ALA A 716 49.02 2.13 -18.86
N ALA A 717 49.68 1.08 -18.36
CA ALA A 717 51.03 0.67 -18.77
C ALA A 717 51.04 -0.33 -19.95
N ASP A 718 49.88 -0.89 -20.31
CA ASP A 718 49.73 -1.92 -21.35
C ASP A 718 49.48 -1.29 -22.72
N ALA A 719 49.83 -2.04 -23.78
CA ALA A 719 49.44 -1.69 -25.13
C ALA A 719 47.90 -1.79 -25.30
N ALA A 720 47.35 -1.00 -26.22
CA ALA A 720 45.93 -1.04 -26.55
C ALA A 720 45.53 -2.44 -27.02
N ALA A 721 44.44 -2.97 -26.48
CA ALA A 721 43.90 -4.26 -26.85
C ALA A 721 42.37 -4.22 -26.90
N SER A 722 41.81 -5.10 -27.73
CA SER A 722 40.37 -5.37 -27.75
C SER A 722 39.93 -5.95 -26.40
N ARG A 723 38.97 -5.29 -25.76
CA ARG A 723 38.41 -5.69 -24.46
C ARG A 723 36.89 -5.62 -24.48
N ARG A 724 36.26 -6.63 -23.87
CA ARG A 724 34.84 -6.59 -23.54
C ARG A 724 34.66 -5.82 -22.23
N VAL A 725 33.83 -4.79 -22.26
CA VAL A 725 33.58 -3.90 -21.13
C VAL A 725 32.10 -3.83 -20.82
N LEU A 726 31.79 -3.41 -19.59
CA LEU A 726 30.45 -3.00 -19.20
C LEU A 726 30.40 -1.48 -19.07
N VAL A 727 29.37 -0.89 -19.65
CA VAL A 727 29.10 0.54 -19.63
C VAL A 727 27.74 0.77 -18.96
N PHE A 728 27.72 1.57 -17.89
CA PHE A 728 26.47 1.87 -17.17
C PHE A 728 26.49 3.22 -16.49
N GLY A 729 25.30 3.80 -16.33
CA GLY A 729 25.10 4.98 -15.50
C GLY A 729 25.22 4.62 -14.02
N ALA A 730 25.64 5.57 -13.21
CA ALA A 730 25.88 5.36 -11.79
C ALA A 730 24.59 5.09 -11.00
N GLY A 731 23.40 5.21 -11.60
CA GLY A 731 22.16 4.69 -11.02
C GLY A 731 21.22 5.76 -10.50
N TYR A 732 20.27 5.33 -9.66
CA TYR A 732 19.15 6.16 -9.15
C TYR A 732 19.38 6.61 -7.71
N ASP A 733 18.95 7.83 -7.38
CA ASP A 733 18.92 8.37 -6.01
C ASP A 733 17.48 8.61 -5.59
N ALA A 734 16.92 7.67 -4.82
CA ALA A 734 15.53 7.75 -4.37
C ALA A 734 15.19 9.05 -3.63
N ALA A 735 16.10 9.59 -2.81
CA ALA A 735 15.84 10.82 -2.07
C ALA A 735 15.68 12.03 -3.00
N ALA A 736 16.46 12.07 -4.08
CA ALA A 736 16.39 13.14 -5.07
C ALA A 736 15.31 12.91 -6.14
N ASN A 737 15.01 11.64 -6.46
CA ASN A 737 14.23 11.30 -7.63
C ASN A 737 12.80 10.84 -7.32
N ASP A 738 12.50 10.30 -6.13
CA ASP A 738 11.13 9.93 -5.75
C ASP A 738 10.20 11.15 -5.60
N PRO A 739 10.64 12.37 -5.19
CA PRO A 739 9.77 13.54 -5.23
C PRO A 739 9.26 13.87 -6.64
N VAL A 740 8.05 14.45 -6.73
CA VAL A 740 7.41 14.85 -8.00
C VAL A 740 8.37 15.66 -8.88
N THR A 741 8.91 16.74 -8.33
CA THR A 741 9.98 17.51 -8.95
C THR A 741 11.31 17.01 -8.40
N GLN A 742 12.20 16.51 -9.25
CA GLN A 742 13.50 15.99 -8.84
C GLN A 742 14.35 17.06 -8.16
N GLY A 743 15.02 16.66 -7.09
CA GLY A 743 16.07 17.42 -6.42
C GLY A 743 17.45 17.21 -7.06
N ILE A 744 18.47 17.81 -6.44
CA ILE A 744 19.87 17.52 -6.74
C ILE A 744 20.21 16.16 -6.14
N ALA A 745 20.84 15.30 -6.93
CA ALA A 745 21.23 13.97 -6.47
C ALA A 745 22.49 14.05 -5.58
N THR A 746 22.61 13.08 -4.67
CA THR A 746 23.76 12.86 -3.79
C THR A 746 24.53 11.59 -4.16
N MET A 747 23.94 10.75 -5.00
CA MET A 747 24.52 9.55 -5.60
C MET A 747 23.92 9.33 -6.99
N GLY A 748 24.48 8.39 -7.75
CA GLY A 748 23.97 8.02 -9.06
C GLY A 748 24.36 8.97 -10.19
N ARG A 749 25.30 9.89 -9.97
CA ARG A 749 25.56 11.06 -10.84
C ARG A 749 26.70 10.89 -11.87
N GLY A 750 26.84 9.70 -12.44
CA GLY A 750 28.04 9.40 -13.21
C GLY A 750 27.87 8.28 -14.22
N ILE A 751 28.97 7.95 -14.87
CA ILE A 751 29.09 6.88 -15.86
C ILE A 751 30.29 6.03 -15.47
N PHE A 752 30.16 4.71 -15.57
CA PHE A 752 31.23 3.75 -15.33
C PHE A 752 31.48 2.91 -16.58
N VAL A 753 32.76 2.67 -16.86
CA VAL A 753 33.25 1.70 -17.83
C VAL A 753 34.18 0.75 -17.09
N VAL A 754 33.81 -0.54 -17.05
CA VAL A 754 34.55 -1.57 -16.29
C VAL A 754 34.88 -2.75 -17.18
N ASP A 755 35.97 -3.45 -16.88
CA ASP A 755 36.30 -4.71 -17.53
C ASP A 755 35.23 -5.77 -17.21
N ALA A 756 34.68 -6.44 -18.23
CA ALA A 756 33.56 -7.35 -18.02
C ALA A 756 33.95 -8.64 -17.30
N ASP A 757 35.18 -9.13 -17.47
CA ASP A 757 35.62 -10.39 -16.86
C ASP A 757 35.99 -10.21 -15.39
N THR A 758 36.61 -9.07 -15.05
CA THR A 758 37.20 -8.81 -13.72
C THR A 758 36.44 -7.77 -12.88
N GLY A 759 35.59 -6.95 -13.50
CA GLY A 759 34.91 -5.84 -12.82
C GLY A 759 35.82 -4.65 -12.49
N ALA A 760 37.06 -4.65 -12.99
CA ALA A 760 38.02 -3.57 -12.74
C ALA A 760 37.57 -2.25 -13.39
N LEU A 761 37.70 -1.13 -12.68
CA LEU A 761 37.32 0.19 -13.19
C LEU A 761 38.33 0.69 -14.22
N ILE A 762 37.91 0.80 -15.48
CA ILE A 762 38.71 1.34 -16.58
C ILE A 762 38.57 2.86 -16.62
N TRP A 763 37.33 3.35 -16.61
CA TRP A 763 37.05 4.78 -16.70
C TRP A 763 35.77 5.15 -15.96
N SER A 764 35.73 6.37 -15.41
CA SER A 764 34.52 6.95 -14.84
C SER A 764 34.42 8.45 -15.09
N ALA A 765 33.18 8.96 -15.11
CA ALA A 765 32.90 10.39 -15.00
C ALA A 765 31.85 10.66 -13.91
N SER A 766 32.10 11.67 -13.08
CA SER A 766 31.20 12.07 -11.99
C SER A 766 31.47 13.52 -11.55
N PRO A 767 30.58 14.18 -10.78
CA PRO A 767 30.75 15.59 -10.41
C PRO A 767 31.90 15.82 -9.44
N ASP A 768 32.08 14.91 -8.49
CA ASP A 768 33.09 14.99 -7.46
C ASP A 768 34.38 14.33 -7.95
N ALA A 769 35.53 14.89 -7.56
CA ALA A 769 36.83 14.31 -7.87
C ALA A 769 36.98 12.97 -7.12
N VAL A 770 37.23 11.90 -7.87
CA VAL A 770 37.48 10.56 -7.35
C VAL A 770 38.90 10.14 -7.66
N ILE A 771 39.57 9.49 -6.71
CA ILE A 771 40.82 8.77 -6.98
C ILE A 771 40.44 7.38 -7.51
N PRO A 772 40.63 7.08 -8.80
CA PRO A 772 40.35 5.76 -9.34
C PRO A 772 41.33 4.72 -8.76
N PRO A 773 40.96 3.43 -8.71
CA PRO A 773 41.91 2.36 -8.43
C PRO A 773 43.02 2.32 -9.48
N ALA A 774 44.13 1.63 -9.16
CA ALA A 774 45.29 1.56 -10.04
C ALA A 774 44.92 1.11 -11.46
N GLY A 775 45.37 1.87 -12.47
CA GLY A 775 45.08 1.63 -13.88
C GLY A 775 43.81 2.29 -14.41
N GLY A 776 42.89 2.71 -13.55
CA GLY A 776 41.66 3.39 -13.95
C GLY A 776 41.84 4.90 -14.15
N VAL A 777 40.97 5.49 -14.97
CA VAL A 777 40.92 6.94 -15.23
C VAL A 777 39.62 7.53 -14.70
N HIS A 778 39.69 8.76 -14.18
CA HIS A 778 38.51 9.48 -13.70
C HIS A 778 38.46 10.89 -14.31
N LYS A 779 37.33 11.22 -14.95
CA LYS A 779 37.03 12.54 -15.50
C LYS A 779 36.03 13.26 -14.60
N GLN A 780 36.48 14.33 -13.93
CA GLN A 780 35.57 15.17 -13.15
C GLN A 780 34.69 16.01 -14.09
N VAL A 781 33.37 15.92 -13.92
CA VAL A 781 32.36 16.65 -14.70
C VAL A 781 31.37 17.33 -13.76
N GLY A 782 31.73 18.51 -13.23
CA GLY A 782 30.94 19.20 -12.19
C GLY A 782 29.48 19.50 -12.56
N GLY A 783 29.11 19.47 -13.84
CA GLY A 783 27.73 19.64 -14.31
C GLY A 783 26.83 18.41 -14.19
N MET A 784 27.37 17.22 -13.89
CA MET A 784 26.61 15.98 -13.67
C MET A 784 26.01 15.99 -12.26
N THR A 785 24.98 16.80 -12.02
CA THR A 785 24.35 16.95 -10.70
C THR A 785 23.11 16.09 -10.49
N PHE A 786 22.69 15.36 -11.53
CA PHE A 786 21.49 14.54 -11.54
C PHE A 786 21.83 13.07 -11.73
N ALA A 787 20.99 12.19 -11.19
CA ALA A 787 21.17 10.76 -11.28
C ALA A 787 21.02 10.27 -12.73
N ILE A 788 21.80 9.25 -13.12
CA ILE A 788 21.84 8.60 -14.44
C ILE A 788 21.39 7.13 -14.28
N PRO A 789 20.07 6.88 -14.13
CA PRO A 789 19.52 5.54 -13.92
C PRO A 789 19.15 4.82 -15.22
N ALA A 790 19.02 5.56 -16.33
CA ALA A 790 18.67 4.99 -17.62
C ALA A 790 19.80 4.10 -18.12
N THR A 791 19.46 3.05 -18.86
CA THR A 791 20.48 2.35 -19.63
C THR A 791 21.10 3.30 -20.67
N LEU A 792 22.42 3.23 -20.81
CA LEU A 792 23.16 4.05 -21.75
C LEU A 792 23.09 3.47 -23.16
N ALA A 793 23.07 4.33 -24.17
CA ALA A 793 23.31 3.89 -25.56
C ALA A 793 24.81 3.93 -25.82
N VAL A 794 25.35 2.83 -26.32
CA VAL A 794 26.77 2.67 -26.65
C VAL A 794 26.84 2.27 -28.11
N ILE A 795 27.52 3.08 -28.92
CA ILE A 795 27.57 2.91 -30.38
C ILE A 795 29.02 2.90 -30.86
N ASP A 796 29.28 2.00 -31.78
CA ASP A 796 30.31 2.16 -32.81
C ASP A 796 29.76 3.21 -33.80
N SER A 797 30.52 4.25 -34.11
CA SER A 797 30.04 5.37 -34.92
C SER A 797 30.67 5.41 -36.31
N ASP A 798 31.78 4.71 -36.52
CA ASP A 798 32.50 4.67 -37.79
C ASP A 798 32.46 3.29 -38.48
N GLY A 799 31.87 2.28 -37.84
CA GLY A 799 31.61 0.98 -38.41
C GLY A 799 32.88 0.17 -38.65
N ASP A 800 33.86 0.29 -37.75
CA ASP A 800 35.16 -0.35 -37.93
C ASP A 800 35.11 -1.89 -37.88
N VAL A 801 36.18 -2.53 -38.37
CA VAL A 801 36.25 -4.01 -38.50
C VAL A 801 36.29 -4.70 -37.11
N GLY A 802 36.55 -3.95 -36.03
CA GLY A 802 36.52 -4.43 -34.66
C GLY A 802 35.16 -4.29 -33.97
N SER A 803 34.25 -3.53 -34.59
CA SER A 803 33.03 -3.02 -33.98
C SER A 803 33.29 -2.37 -32.62
N PHE A 804 34.33 -1.53 -32.56
CA PHE A 804 34.71 -0.84 -31.34
C PHE A 804 33.74 0.30 -31.06
N ALA A 805 33.27 0.41 -29.82
CA ALA A 805 32.41 1.50 -29.43
C ALA A 805 33.19 2.82 -29.37
N ASP A 806 32.62 3.87 -29.94
CA ASP A 806 33.21 5.22 -30.02
C ASP A 806 32.46 6.25 -29.18
N ARG A 807 31.16 6.04 -28.96
CA ARG A 807 30.30 7.02 -28.29
C ARG A 807 29.35 6.39 -27.30
N ILE A 808 29.13 7.11 -26.20
CA ILE A 808 28.13 6.79 -25.18
C ILE A 808 27.15 7.96 -25.06
N TYR A 809 25.85 7.71 -25.12
CA TYR A 809 24.81 8.67 -24.77
C TYR A 809 24.14 8.30 -23.45
N ALA A 810 24.18 9.24 -22.51
CA ALA A 810 23.72 9.05 -21.14
C ALA A 810 22.70 10.13 -20.75
N PRO A 811 21.39 9.84 -20.83
CA PRO A 811 20.36 10.75 -20.35
C PRO A 811 20.25 10.69 -18.82
N ASP A 812 20.01 11.83 -18.19
CA ASP A 812 19.88 11.95 -16.74
C ASP A 812 18.48 12.38 -16.27
N THR A 813 18.22 12.21 -14.98
CA THR A 813 16.96 12.57 -14.34
C THR A 813 16.70 14.07 -14.31
N GLY A 814 17.71 14.91 -14.60
CA GLY A 814 17.58 16.36 -14.75
C GLY A 814 17.19 16.79 -16.16
N GLY A 815 16.88 15.86 -17.06
CA GLY A 815 16.54 16.17 -18.44
C GLY A 815 17.76 16.52 -19.29
N ASN A 816 18.99 16.25 -18.83
CA ASN A 816 20.17 16.42 -19.66
C ASN A 816 20.48 15.14 -20.45
N ILE A 817 21.20 15.30 -21.56
CA ILE A 817 21.81 14.19 -22.28
C ILE A 817 23.31 14.48 -22.38
N TRP A 818 24.12 13.51 -21.96
CA TRP A 818 25.57 13.57 -22.02
C TRP A 818 26.08 12.66 -23.12
N ARG A 819 27.07 13.12 -23.88
CA ARG A 819 27.86 12.31 -24.80
C ARG A 819 29.24 12.10 -24.23
N VAL A 820 29.74 10.87 -24.30
CA VAL A 820 31.14 10.53 -24.04
C VAL A 820 31.76 10.01 -25.32
N ASN A 821 32.92 10.53 -25.71
CA ASN A 821 33.71 10.00 -26.81
C ASN A 821 34.79 9.07 -26.24
N ILE A 822 34.79 7.82 -26.70
CA ILE A 822 35.59 6.71 -26.16
C ILE A 822 36.44 5.98 -27.22
N GLY A 823 36.44 6.46 -28.47
CA GLY A 823 37.19 5.82 -29.58
C GLY A 823 38.72 5.97 -29.50
N ASP A 824 39.25 6.85 -28.64
CA ASP A 824 40.69 6.91 -28.40
C ASP A 824 41.14 5.73 -27.53
N THR A 825 42.24 5.09 -27.89
CA THR A 825 42.78 3.97 -27.11
C THR A 825 43.28 4.35 -25.72
N ASP A 826 43.63 5.62 -25.47
CA ASP A 826 43.99 6.12 -24.14
C ASP A 826 42.76 6.77 -23.46
N PRO A 827 42.23 6.19 -22.36
CA PRO A 827 41.08 6.73 -21.64
C PRO A 827 41.27 8.15 -21.08
N ASN A 828 42.51 8.66 -21.00
CA ASN A 828 42.77 10.05 -20.61
C ASN A 828 42.29 11.06 -21.65
N ASN A 829 42.23 10.66 -22.93
CA ASN A 829 41.78 11.50 -24.04
C ASN A 829 40.26 11.49 -24.20
N TRP A 830 39.54 10.64 -23.46
CA TRP A 830 38.08 10.58 -23.56
C TRP A 830 37.44 11.89 -23.08
N THR A 831 36.47 12.38 -23.86
CA THR A 831 35.81 13.66 -23.62
C THR A 831 34.36 13.48 -23.24
N VAL A 832 33.83 14.40 -22.42
CA VAL A 832 32.42 14.40 -21.98
C VAL A 832 31.80 15.74 -22.33
N ARG A 833 30.63 15.70 -22.99
CA ARG A 833 29.87 16.88 -23.43
C ARG A 833 28.40 16.77 -23.04
N LYS A 834 27.79 17.85 -22.56
CA LYS A 834 26.33 17.97 -22.51
C LYS A 834 25.78 18.34 -23.89
N VAL A 835 24.98 17.48 -24.50
CA VAL A 835 24.39 17.72 -25.84
C VAL A 835 23.01 18.36 -25.74
N ALA A 836 22.25 18.07 -24.68
CA ALA A 836 20.92 18.63 -24.46
C ALA A 836 20.65 18.93 -22.98
N ALA A 837 19.81 19.93 -22.74
CA ALA A 837 19.24 20.31 -21.45
C ALA A 837 17.73 20.60 -21.65
N LEU A 838 16.92 19.55 -21.51
CA LEU A 838 15.50 19.50 -21.89
C LEU A 838 14.55 19.67 -20.69
N SER A 839 15.09 19.95 -19.51
CA SER A 839 14.31 20.36 -18.35
C SER A 839 14.39 21.88 -18.15
N GLY A 840 13.25 22.49 -17.86
CA GLY A 840 13.13 23.92 -17.59
C GLY A 840 13.13 24.28 -16.10
N GLY A 841 12.94 25.57 -15.83
CA GLY A 841 12.90 26.11 -14.46
C GLY A 841 11.60 25.80 -13.72
N ALA A 842 10.48 25.76 -14.43
CA ALA A 842 9.14 25.56 -13.87
C ALA A 842 8.86 24.10 -13.50
N ALA A 843 7.90 23.88 -12.59
CA ALA A 843 7.56 22.55 -12.07
C ALA A 843 7.04 21.59 -13.14
N ASP A 844 6.27 22.09 -14.09
CA ASP A 844 5.73 21.36 -15.25
C ASP A 844 6.80 21.00 -16.29
N GLN A 845 7.98 21.63 -16.23
CA GLN A 845 9.12 21.41 -17.11
C GLN A 845 10.20 20.49 -16.49
N LYS A 846 9.95 19.92 -15.30
CA LYS A 846 10.87 19.00 -14.59
C LYS A 846 10.87 17.58 -15.17
N ARG A 847 11.11 17.48 -16.48
CA ARG A 847 11.14 16.23 -17.24
C ARG A 847 12.31 15.33 -16.83
N LYS A 848 12.01 14.06 -16.52
CA LYS A 848 13.00 13.05 -16.13
C LYS A 848 13.20 12.06 -17.29
N PHE A 849 14.44 11.61 -17.50
CA PHE A 849 14.74 10.49 -18.37
C PHE A 849 15.12 9.27 -17.55
N LEU A 850 14.34 8.19 -17.69
CA LEU A 850 14.54 6.92 -16.97
C LEU A 850 14.82 5.74 -17.91
N PHE A 851 14.76 5.96 -19.22
CA PHE A 851 14.81 4.92 -20.22
C PHE A 851 15.88 5.21 -21.27
N ALA A 852 16.35 4.14 -21.93
CA ALA A 852 17.42 4.23 -22.91
C ALA A 852 17.00 5.06 -24.13
N PRO A 853 17.89 5.90 -24.68
CA PRO A 853 17.67 6.50 -25.98
C PRO A 853 17.88 5.47 -27.10
N SER A 854 17.15 5.62 -28.20
CA SER A 854 17.44 4.93 -29.47
C SER A 854 18.31 5.83 -30.33
N ILE A 855 19.41 5.30 -30.87
CA ILE A 855 20.34 6.08 -31.72
C ILE A 855 20.25 5.57 -33.15
N VAL A 856 20.07 6.49 -34.10
CA VAL A 856 20.00 6.18 -35.53
C VAL A 856 21.01 7.04 -36.27
N ASN A 857 21.86 6.41 -37.07
CA ASN A 857 22.74 7.11 -38.01
C ASN A 857 22.00 7.19 -39.34
N MET A 858 21.59 8.40 -39.70
CA MET A 858 20.90 8.64 -40.98
C MET A 858 21.89 8.80 -42.12
N ASP A 859 23.04 9.40 -41.83
CA ASP A 859 24.18 9.65 -42.70
C ASP A 859 25.45 9.79 -41.82
N ASP A 860 26.60 9.98 -42.46
CA ASP A 860 27.91 10.13 -41.79
C ASP A 860 28.10 11.51 -41.11
N THR A 861 27.02 12.27 -40.91
CA THR A 861 27.09 13.64 -40.37
C THR A 861 26.36 13.81 -39.04
N TRP A 862 25.30 13.04 -38.77
CA TRP A 862 24.51 13.17 -37.54
C TRP A 862 24.11 11.84 -36.89
N ASP A 863 24.25 11.81 -35.56
CA ASP A 863 23.55 10.88 -34.67
C ASP A 863 22.16 11.43 -34.35
N SER A 864 21.11 10.68 -34.67
CA SER A 864 19.73 10.99 -34.25
C SER A 864 19.43 10.30 -32.92
N ILE A 865 19.32 11.10 -31.84
CA ILE A 865 19.06 10.64 -30.48
C ILE A 865 17.56 10.73 -30.21
N LEU A 866 16.89 9.58 -30.11
CA LEU A 866 15.45 9.50 -29.82
C LEU A 866 15.21 9.10 -28.37
N VAL A 867 14.54 9.96 -27.60
CA VAL A 867 14.35 9.78 -26.16
C VAL A 867 13.06 10.40 -25.66
N GLY A 868 12.40 9.76 -24.71
CA GLY A 868 11.14 10.24 -24.13
C GLY A 868 11.26 10.50 -22.63
N SER A 869 10.65 11.61 -22.18
CA SER A 869 10.58 11.92 -20.76
C SER A 869 9.37 11.28 -20.10
N GLY A 870 9.54 10.93 -18.83
CA GLY A 870 8.46 10.39 -18.01
C GLY A 870 8.97 9.82 -16.71
N ASP A 871 8.16 9.95 -15.66
CA ASP A 871 8.42 9.36 -14.36
C ASP A 871 7.45 8.22 -14.08
N ARG A 872 7.91 6.99 -14.34
CA ARG A 872 7.16 5.76 -14.06
C ARG A 872 6.91 5.55 -12.56
N GLU A 873 7.74 6.12 -11.70
CA GLU A 873 7.63 5.96 -10.24
C GLU A 873 6.62 6.95 -9.62
N GLN A 874 6.19 7.93 -10.41
CA GLN A 874 5.11 8.87 -10.09
C GLN A 874 3.94 8.75 -11.07
N PRO A 875 3.28 7.57 -11.15
CA PRO A 875 2.32 7.30 -12.21
C PRO A 875 1.00 8.07 -12.08
N PHE A 876 0.70 8.61 -10.89
CA PHE A 876 -0.47 9.45 -10.66
C PHE A 876 -0.17 10.95 -10.84
N ASN A 877 1.06 11.33 -11.23
CA ASN A 877 1.42 12.73 -11.36
C ASN A 877 0.95 13.35 -12.68
N SER A 878 0.19 14.44 -12.59
CA SER A 878 -0.27 15.24 -13.73
C SER A 878 0.46 16.57 -13.92
N THR A 879 1.40 16.90 -13.00
CA THR A 879 2.09 18.19 -12.94
C THR A 879 3.08 18.35 -14.10
N ILE A 880 3.93 17.35 -14.33
CA ILE A 880 4.98 17.41 -15.35
C ILE A 880 4.38 17.16 -16.75
N LYS A 881 4.74 18.01 -17.71
CA LYS A 881 4.37 17.89 -19.13
C LYS A 881 5.46 17.17 -19.91
N ASP A 882 5.28 15.87 -20.03
CA ASP A 882 6.22 14.98 -20.68
C ASP A 882 6.19 15.09 -22.22
N ARG A 883 7.29 14.68 -22.85
CA ARG A 883 7.49 14.77 -24.29
C ARG A 883 8.38 13.65 -24.82
N PHE A 884 8.29 13.40 -26.11
CA PHE A 884 9.25 12.60 -26.86
C PHE A 884 10.08 13.50 -27.78
N TYR A 885 11.36 13.19 -27.96
CA TYR A 885 12.31 14.01 -28.72
C TYR A 885 13.08 13.17 -29.74
N MET A 886 13.44 13.80 -30.86
CA MET A 886 14.60 13.43 -31.67
C MET A 886 15.57 14.60 -31.68
N ILE A 887 16.83 14.35 -31.37
CA ILE A 887 17.90 15.36 -31.36
C ILE A 887 19.00 14.96 -32.34
N LYS A 888 19.43 15.87 -33.20
CA LYS A 888 20.57 15.71 -34.10
C LYS A 888 21.85 16.13 -33.37
N ASP A 889 22.78 15.20 -33.20
CA ASP A 889 24.14 15.46 -32.70
C ASP A 889 25.18 15.23 -33.80
N ALA A 890 26.02 16.24 -34.09
CA ALA A 890 26.88 16.20 -35.27
C ALA A 890 28.17 15.43 -34.99
N HIS A 891 28.58 14.57 -35.93
CA HIS A 891 29.78 13.73 -35.80
C HIS A 891 31.08 14.53 -35.73
N ALA A 892 31.16 15.63 -36.48
CA ALA A 892 32.32 16.53 -36.50
C ALA A 892 32.61 17.20 -35.13
N LEU A 893 31.68 17.09 -34.18
CA LEU A 893 31.79 17.71 -32.86
C LEU A 893 32.59 16.88 -31.86
N ASN A 894 33.39 15.91 -32.31
CA ASN A 894 34.18 15.08 -31.40
C ASN A 894 35.03 15.93 -30.41
N ASP A 895 35.41 17.18 -30.79
CA ASP A 895 36.09 18.14 -29.91
C ASP A 895 35.57 19.61 -29.95
N ASP A 896 34.58 19.96 -30.79
CA ASP A 896 34.16 21.35 -30.97
C ASP A 896 33.07 21.81 -29.97
N THR A 897 33.45 22.51 -28.90
CA THR A 897 32.57 23.09 -27.86
C THR A 897 31.75 24.31 -28.29
N SER A 898 31.91 24.82 -29.52
CA SER A 898 31.30 26.08 -29.97
C SER A 898 29.80 26.00 -30.26
N LEU A 899 29.24 24.82 -30.55
CA LEU A 899 27.80 24.69 -30.78
C LEU A 899 26.98 24.79 -29.48
N PRO A 900 25.82 25.48 -29.51
CA PRO A 900 24.96 25.60 -28.34
C PRO A 900 24.35 24.25 -27.94
N ILE A 901 24.03 24.13 -26.65
CA ILE A 901 23.30 23.00 -26.07
C ILE A 901 21.86 23.05 -26.58
N VAL A 902 21.28 21.90 -26.96
CA VAL A 902 19.86 21.84 -27.35
C VAL A 902 18.99 22.05 -26.11
N THR A 903 18.05 22.99 -26.18
CA THR A 903 17.15 23.32 -25.07
C THR A 903 15.68 23.28 -25.49
N ASP A 904 14.79 22.98 -24.55
CA ASP A 904 13.34 23.13 -24.75
C ASP A 904 12.80 24.23 -23.82
N SER A 905 12.82 25.48 -24.31
CA SER A 905 12.56 26.68 -23.51
C SER A 905 11.11 27.17 -23.54
N SER A 906 10.22 26.61 -24.38
CA SER A 906 8.82 27.07 -24.47
C SER A 906 7.79 25.94 -24.61
N ASP A 907 6.68 26.08 -23.86
CA ASP A 907 5.45 25.29 -24.02
C ASP A 907 4.49 25.90 -25.05
N ALA A 908 4.82 27.07 -25.61
CA ALA A 908 4.07 27.70 -26.68
C ALA A 908 4.13 26.84 -27.96
N ASP A 909 2.99 26.71 -28.64
CA ASP A 909 2.89 26.11 -29.97
C ASP A 909 3.66 26.99 -30.95
N VAL A 910 4.90 26.61 -31.26
CA VAL A 910 5.75 27.40 -32.15
C VAL A 910 5.42 26.99 -33.58
N THR A 911 4.25 27.40 -34.08
CA THR A 911 3.92 27.29 -35.51
C THR A 911 4.74 28.26 -36.35
N ASN A 912 5.29 29.32 -35.73
CA ASN A 912 6.26 30.23 -36.31
C ASN A 912 7.56 30.18 -35.52
N VAL A 913 8.46 29.29 -35.92
CA VAL A 913 9.83 29.28 -35.39
C VAL A 913 10.48 30.59 -35.80
N ASP A 914 10.95 31.36 -34.82
CA ASP A 914 11.85 32.47 -35.09
C ASP A 914 13.13 31.90 -35.70
N LEU A 915 13.27 32.04 -37.01
CA LEU A 915 14.39 31.57 -37.81
C LEU A 915 15.72 32.27 -37.44
N SER A 916 15.77 33.14 -36.43
CA SER A 916 17.02 33.72 -35.92
C SER A 916 17.73 32.84 -34.88
N ASP A 917 17.06 31.89 -34.22
CA ASP A 917 17.63 30.94 -33.25
C ASP A 917 17.76 29.51 -33.82
N LYS A 918 18.47 29.38 -34.95
CA LYS A 918 18.55 28.14 -35.74
C LYS A 918 19.36 27.02 -35.08
N ASN A 919 20.18 27.33 -34.07
CA ASN A 919 21.23 26.41 -33.61
C ASN A 919 20.89 25.63 -32.33
N SER A 920 19.81 25.98 -31.62
CA SER A 920 19.39 25.33 -30.35
C SER A 920 17.94 24.82 -30.31
N THR A 921 17.14 25.06 -31.35
CA THR A 921 15.68 24.86 -31.32
C THR A 921 15.22 23.49 -31.85
N LEU A 922 14.13 23.00 -31.26
CA LEU A 922 13.41 21.78 -31.64
C LEU A 922 12.07 22.16 -32.27
N VAL A 923 11.69 21.53 -33.38
CA VAL A 923 10.37 21.73 -34.01
C VAL A 923 9.30 20.94 -33.26
N ASP A 924 8.18 21.56 -32.94
CA ASP A 924 7.02 20.86 -32.39
C ASP A 924 6.24 20.17 -33.52
N LEU A 925 6.21 18.83 -33.50
CA LEU A 925 5.50 18.00 -34.47
C LEU A 925 4.36 17.22 -33.80
N THR A 926 3.75 17.76 -32.73
CA THR A 926 2.66 17.09 -32.01
C THR A 926 1.42 16.87 -32.87
N THR A 927 1.01 17.86 -33.67
CA THR A 927 -0.11 17.75 -34.63
C THR A 927 0.33 17.22 -35.99
N ASN A 928 1.64 17.29 -36.24
CA ASN A 928 2.36 16.90 -37.43
C ASN A 928 1.68 17.22 -38.77
N VAL A 929 1.75 18.49 -39.20
CA VAL A 929 1.26 18.92 -40.51
C VAL A 929 1.96 18.24 -41.70
N LEU A 930 3.10 17.59 -41.48
CA LEU A 930 3.83 16.85 -42.53
C LEU A 930 3.14 15.55 -42.93
N GLN A 931 2.11 15.11 -42.20
CA GLN A 931 1.30 13.95 -42.57
C GLN A 931 0.46 14.19 -43.83
N ASP A 932 0.06 15.44 -44.11
CA ASP A 932 -0.72 15.82 -45.29
C ASP A 932 0.09 16.74 -46.21
N PRO A 933 0.60 16.24 -47.35
CA PRO A 933 1.31 17.05 -48.34
C PRO A 933 0.51 18.25 -48.89
N ASN A 934 -0.82 18.27 -48.73
CA ASN A 934 -1.68 19.37 -49.16
C ASN A 934 -1.88 20.44 -48.08
N ASN A 935 -1.39 20.23 -46.86
CA ASN A 935 -1.48 21.21 -45.80
C ASN A 935 -0.72 22.50 -46.19
N PRO A 936 -1.31 23.70 -46.03
CA PRO A 936 -0.65 24.96 -46.42
C PRO A 936 0.70 25.18 -45.71
N ASP A 937 0.90 24.61 -44.53
CA ASP A 937 2.12 24.76 -43.72
C ASP A 937 3.17 23.67 -43.98
N PHE A 938 2.91 22.71 -44.88
CA PHE A 938 3.81 21.58 -45.17
C PHE A 938 5.22 22.04 -45.56
N ASN A 939 5.31 22.97 -46.52
CA ASN A 939 6.59 23.44 -47.07
C ASN A 939 7.40 24.22 -46.03
N VAL A 940 6.74 25.07 -45.23
CA VAL A 940 7.39 25.87 -44.19
C VAL A 940 7.90 24.98 -43.07
N THR A 941 7.09 24.02 -42.64
CA THR A 941 7.45 23.06 -41.59
C THR A 941 8.61 22.17 -42.04
N SER A 942 8.59 21.68 -43.27
CA SER A 942 9.67 20.86 -43.85
C SER A 942 11.01 21.60 -43.86
N GLN A 943 11.02 22.87 -44.29
CA GLN A 943 12.23 23.70 -44.31
C GLN A 943 12.73 24.02 -42.90
N THR A 944 11.81 24.28 -41.97
CA THR A 944 12.13 24.55 -40.57
C THR A 944 12.75 23.33 -39.90
N LEU A 945 12.18 22.14 -40.12
CA LEU A 945 12.70 20.88 -39.61
C LEU A 945 14.09 20.51 -40.16
N ALA A 946 14.33 20.80 -41.45
CA ALA A 946 15.63 20.58 -42.06
C ALA A 946 16.73 21.43 -41.39
N ALA A 947 16.41 22.69 -41.06
CA ALA A 947 17.34 23.61 -40.39
C ALA A 947 17.48 23.37 -38.88
N ALA A 948 16.47 22.80 -38.22
CA ALA A 948 16.46 22.58 -36.78
C ALA A 948 17.39 21.44 -36.33
N ARG A 949 17.74 21.46 -35.03
CA ARG A 949 18.52 20.42 -34.35
C ARG A 949 17.69 19.21 -33.92
N GLY A 950 16.45 19.10 -34.38
CA GLY A 950 15.57 17.98 -34.03
C GLY A 950 14.10 18.36 -33.99
N TRP A 951 13.29 17.47 -33.43
CA TRP A 951 11.85 17.64 -33.26
C TRP A 951 11.38 17.10 -31.90
N LYS A 952 10.16 17.49 -31.48
CA LYS A 952 9.49 17.01 -30.28
C LYS A 952 8.01 16.67 -30.53
N ILE A 953 7.49 15.71 -29.79
CA ILE A 953 6.06 15.40 -29.66
C ILE A 953 5.67 15.64 -28.19
N ARG A 954 4.67 16.49 -27.94
CA ARG A 954 4.10 16.70 -26.60
C ARG A 954 3.16 15.54 -26.27
N MET A 955 3.24 15.04 -25.03
CA MET A 955 2.26 14.11 -24.51
C MET A 955 1.01 14.92 -24.11
N THR A 956 -0.02 14.91 -24.96
CA THR A 956 -1.19 15.80 -24.85
C THR A 956 -2.30 15.22 -23.96
N ARG A 957 -2.32 13.91 -23.73
CA ARG A 957 -3.29 13.29 -22.83
C ARG A 957 -2.94 13.64 -21.38
N SER A 958 -3.95 13.69 -20.51
CA SER A 958 -3.78 14.13 -19.12
C SER A 958 -2.77 13.26 -18.36
N GLY A 959 -1.70 13.89 -17.91
CA GLY A 959 -0.60 13.24 -17.17
C GLY A 959 0.13 12.14 -17.94
N GLU A 960 0.01 12.09 -19.26
CA GLU A 960 0.66 11.09 -20.10
C GLU A 960 2.18 11.18 -20.03
N LYS A 961 2.84 10.02 -19.90
CA LYS A 961 4.30 9.90 -19.71
C LYS A 961 4.88 8.86 -20.64
N VAL A 962 6.10 9.08 -21.13
CA VAL A 962 6.86 8.01 -21.79
C VAL A 962 7.43 7.10 -20.72
N VAL A 963 7.08 5.81 -20.76
CA VAL A 963 7.38 4.82 -19.71
C VAL A 963 8.15 3.61 -20.20
N THR A 964 8.76 3.74 -21.38
CA THR A 964 9.61 2.71 -21.98
C THR A 964 10.84 3.29 -22.66
N SER A 965 11.81 2.43 -22.98
CA SER A 965 12.84 2.79 -23.96
C SER A 965 12.22 2.92 -25.36
N ALA A 966 12.85 3.70 -26.23
CA ALA A 966 12.48 3.76 -27.63
C ALA A 966 13.23 2.66 -28.41
N THR A 967 12.60 2.15 -29.48
CA THR A 967 13.23 1.20 -30.41
C THR A 967 12.91 1.64 -31.83
N THR A 968 13.94 1.89 -32.63
CA THR A 968 13.78 2.25 -34.05
C THR A 968 14.11 1.06 -34.95
N LEU A 969 13.16 0.66 -35.79
CA LEU A 969 13.31 -0.44 -36.74
C LEU A 969 12.75 -0.02 -38.10
N ALA A 970 13.53 -0.23 -39.17
CA ALA A 970 13.18 0.14 -40.54
C ALA A 970 12.62 1.58 -40.69
N GLY A 971 13.23 2.54 -39.98
CA GLY A 971 12.83 3.95 -39.98
C GLY A 971 11.62 4.29 -39.09
N THR A 972 10.94 3.30 -38.51
CA THR A 972 9.85 3.50 -37.55
C THR A 972 10.37 3.44 -36.13
N THR A 973 10.11 4.49 -35.34
CA THR A 973 10.41 4.55 -33.91
C THR A 973 9.17 4.18 -33.10
N PHE A 974 9.30 3.13 -32.30
CA PHE A 974 8.30 2.67 -31.35
C PHE A 974 8.67 3.13 -29.94
N PHE A 975 7.69 3.66 -29.20
CA PHE A 975 7.81 3.93 -27.77
C PHE A 975 6.44 3.82 -27.09
N GLY A 976 6.44 3.51 -25.80
CA GLY A 976 5.23 3.31 -25.02
C GLY A 976 4.97 4.46 -24.04
N THR A 977 3.71 4.86 -23.93
CA THR A 977 3.25 5.86 -22.97
C THR A 977 2.16 5.31 -22.04
N SER A 978 1.94 5.97 -20.92
CA SER A 978 0.86 5.64 -19.98
C SER A 978 0.18 6.92 -19.52
N THR A 979 -1.15 6.90 -19.45
CA THR A 979 -1.98 7.98 -18.90
C THR A 979 -2.36 7.72 -17.45
N LEU A 980 -2.91 8.75 -16.79
CA LEU A 980 -3.46 8.59 -15.44
C LEU A 980 -4.65 7.63 -15.45
N PRO A 981 -4.88 6.89 -14.35
CA PRO A 981 -6.12 6.17 -14.15
C PRO A 981 -7.32 7.12 -14.03
N GLU A 982 -8.35 6.85 -14.82
CA GLU A 982 -9.63 7.55 -14.73
C GLU A 982 -10.29 7.35 -13.35
N PRO A 983 -10.77 8.43 -12.69
CA PRO A 983 -11.39 8.33 -11.38
C PRO A 983 -12.68 7.49 -11.46
N SER A 984 -12.83 6.54 -10.54
CA SER A 984 -14.03 5.73 -10.42
C SER A 984 -15.26 6.59 -10.14
N ALA A 985 -16.38 6.33 -10.82
CA ALA A 985 -17.66 7.00 -10.54
C ALA A 985 -18.09 6.78 -9.07
N PRO A 986 -18.80 7.74 -8.43
CA PRO A 986 -19.26 7.58 -7.05
C PRO A 986 -20.06 6.28 -6.85
N GLY A 987 -19.65 5.45 -5.89
CA GLY A 987 -20.29 4.16 -5.60
C GLY A 987 -19.80 2.97 -6.44
N GLN A 988 -18.83 3.16 -7.33
CA GLN A 988 -18.15 2.08 -8.06
C GLN A 988 -16.73 1.88 -7.51
N CYS A 989 -16.32 0.63 -7.30
CA CYS A 989 -14.91 0.27 -7.10
C CYS A 989 -14.37 -0.23 -8.45
N SER A 990 -13.75 0.65 -9.25
CA SER A 990 -13.00 0.24 -10.44
C SER A 990 -11.50 0.37 -10.20
N ALA A 991 -10.74 -0.68 -10.51
CA ALA A 991 -9.29 -0.63 -10.56
C ALA A 991 -8.88 -0.05 -11.93
N SER A 992 -8.83 1.28 -12.04
CA SER A 992 -8.21 1.90 -13.21
C SER A 992 -6.70 1.94 -12.99
N LEU A 993 -5.93 1.45 -13.95
CA LEU A 993 -4.46 1.51 -13.96
C LEU A 993 -3.93 2.59 -14.91
N GLY A 994 -4.81 3.38 -15.53
CA GLY A 994 -4.46 4.22 -16.67
C GLY A 994 -4.44 3.44 -17.97
N THR A 995 -4.30 4.12 -19.10
CA THR A 995 -4.26 3.49 -20.42
C THR A 995 -2.84 3.51 -20.96
N ALA A 996 -2.37 2.35 -21.41
CA ALA A 996 -1.10 2.16 -22.08
C ALA A 996 -1.27 2.41 -23.58
N TYR A 997 -0.42 3.25 -24.16
CA TYR A 997 -0.37 3.49 -25.61
C TYR A 997 0.99 3.09 -26.18
N VAL A 998 0.99 2.70 -27.45
CA VAL A 998 2.20 2.60 -28.27
C VAL A 998 2.15 3.67 -29.35
N TYR A 999 3.27 4.32 -29.59
CA TYR A 999 3.49 5.22 -30.71
C TYR A 999 4.32 4.51 -31.77
N ALA A 1000 4.06 4.81 -33.05
CA ALA A 1000 4.81 4.28 -34.19
C ALA A 1000 5.04 5.39 -35.22
N VAL A 1001 6.13 6.14 -35.09
CA VAL A 1001 6.39 7.35 -35.88
C VAL A 1001 7.71 7.26 -36.65
N SER A 1002 7.78 7.93 -37.81
CA SER A 1002 9.03 8.16 -38.53
C SER A 1002 10.05 8.85 -37.63
N PHE A 1003 11.26 8.32 -37.55
CA PHE A 1003 12.33 8.97 -36.77
C PHE A 1003 12.74 10.33 -37.38
N LYS A 1004 12.47 10.55 -38.68
CA LYS A 1004 12.90 11.75 -39.41
C LYS A 1004 12.03 12.97 -39.10
N ASP A 1005 10.72 12.77 -39.07
CA ASP A 1005 9.72 13.84 -39.10
C ASP A 1005 8.45 13.52 -38.30
N ALA A 1006 8.49 12.55 -37.40
CA ALA A 1006 7.39 12.16 -36.52
C ALA A 1006 6.08 11.74 -37.22
N THR A 1007 6.08 11.52 -38.54
CA THR A 1007 4.87 11.13 -39.29
C THR A 1007 4.44 9.71 -38.91
N ALA A 1008 3.15 9.42 -38.96
CA ALA A 1008 2.66 8.05 -38.82
C ALA A 1008 3.09 7.24 -40.04
N VAL A 1009 3.63 6.03 -39.81
CA VAL A 1009 4.20 5.17 -40.85
C VAL A 1009 3.65 3.74 -40.82
N VAL A 1010 2.80 3.42 -39.84
CA VAL A 1010 2.11 2.16 -39.66
C VAL A 1010 0.62 2.48 -39.51
N ASP A 1011 -0.25 1.74 -40.20
CA ASP A 1011 -1.70 1.77 -39.97
C ASP A 1011 -2.00 1.05 -38.64
N LEU A 1012 -2.18 1.83 -37.56
CA LEU A 1012 -2.37 1.31 -36.21
C LEU A 1012 -3.86 1.07 -35.90
N ASN A 1013 -4.78 1.69 -36.64
CA ASN A 1013 -6.22 1.58 -36.43
C ASN A 1013 -6.87 0.49 -37.32
N GLY A 1014 -6.17 0.01 -38.35
CA GLY A 1014 -6.59 -1.05 -39.26
C GLY A 1014 -7.62 -0.62 -40.29
N ASP A 1015 -7.77 0.68 -40.57
CA ASP A 1015 -8.73 1.22 -41.54
C ASP A 1015 -8.21 1.20 -42.99
N GLY A 1016 -6.94 0.86 -43.19
CA GLY A 1016 -6.27 0.78 -44.49
C GLY A 1016 -5.65 2.09 -44.98
N VAL A 1017 -5.67 3.16 -44.19
CA VAL A 1017 -5.16 4.50 -44.54
C VAL A 1017 -4.24 5.04 -43.45
N ILE A 1018 -3.03 5.46 -43.82
CA ILE A 1018 -2.09 6.05 -42.85
C ILE A 1018 -2.34 7.55 -42.72
N THR A 1019 -2.84 7.97 -41.56
CA THR A 1019 -3.14 9.36 -41.22
C THR A 1019 -2.52 9.75 -39.86
N SER A 1020 -2.74 10.99 -39.41
CA SER A 1020 -2.24 11.42 -38.09
C SER A 1020 -2.94 10.70 -36.93
N ALA A 1021 -4.10 10.08 -37.17
CA ALA A 1021 -4.78 9.21 -36.21
C ALA A 1021 -3.95 7.96 -35.87
N ASP A 1022 -3.02 7.55 -36.75
CA ASP A 1022 -2.18 6.37 -36.59
C ASP A 1022 -0.87 6.63 -35.85
N THR A 1023 -0.68 7.84 -35.32
CA THR A 1023 0.51 8.20 -34.53
C THR A 1023 0.67 7.31 -33.30
N SER A 1024 -0.45 6.89 -32.70
CA SER A 1024 -0.49 6.05 -31.51
C SER A 1024 -1.78 5.24 -31.39
N THR A 1025 -1.73 4.06 -30.78
CA THR A 1025 -2.91 3.26 -30.44
C THR A 1025 -2.84 2.72 -29.01
N ALA A 1026 -3.99 2.45 -28.40
CA ALA A 1026 -4.06 1.86 -27.07
C ALA A 1026 -3.67 0.37 -27.13
N VAL A 1027 -2.84 -0.08 -26.20
CA VAL A 1027 -2.35 -1.48 -26.14
C VAL A 1027 -2.74 -2.18 -24.83
N GLY A 1028 -3.39 -1.50 -23.90
CA GLY A 1028 -3.89 -2.08 -22.66
C GLY A 1028 -4.02 -1.06 -21.53
N LEU A 1029 -4.07 -1.55 -20.30
CA LEU A 1029 -4.06 -0.72 -19.09
C LEU A 1029 -2.68 -0.68 -18.43
N GLY A 1030 -2.43 0.32 -17.58
CA GLY A 1030 -1.18 0.41 -16.83
C GLY A 1030 -0.01 0.87 -17.70
N PHE A 1031 1.10 0.16 -17.61
CA PHE A 1031 2.32 0.50 -18.34
C PHE A 1031 2.51 -0.44 -19.54
N PRO A 1032 2.74 0.10 -20.75
CA PRO A 1032 3.18 -0.69 -21.88
C PRO A 1032 4.60 -1.16 -21.69
N ALA A 1033 4.92 -2.13 -22.51
CA ALA A 1033 6.11 -2.92 -22.43
C ALA A 1033 7.19 -2.32 -23.32
N SER A 1034 8.47 -2.28 -22.93
CA SER A 1034 9.49 -1.66 -23.80
C SER A 1034 9.58 -2.33 -25.17
N PRO A 1035 9.33 -1.63 -26.28
CA PRO A 1035 9.27 -2.23 -27.61
C PRO A 1035 10.52 -3.04 -27.92
N THR A 1036 10.34 -4.28 -28.38
CA THR A 1036 11.44 -5.21 -28.68
C THR A 1036 11.34 -5.63 -30.14
N ALA A 1037 12.38 -5.36 -30.92
CA ALA A 1037 12.50 -5.87 -32.28
C ALA A 1037 12.73 -7.40 -32.25
N VAL A 1038 12.05 -8.12 -33.13
CA VAL A 1038 12.21 -9.56 -33.33
C VAL A 1038 12.23 -9.86 -34.82
N VAL A 1039 13.06 -10.83 -35.19
CA VAL A 1039 13.11 -11.43 -36.52
C VAL A 1039 12.67 -12.87 -36.37
N ASP A 1040 11.66 -13.30 -37.14
CA ASP A 1040 11.22 -14.68 -37.11
C ASP A 1040 12.12 -15.61 -37.95
N GLU A 1041 11.84 -16.91 -37.90
CA GLU A 1041 12.59 -17.93 -38.65
C GLU A 1041 12.53 -17.76 -40.18
N GLN A 1042 11.59 -16.94 -40.68
CA GLN A 1042 11.46 -16.60 -42.09
C GLN A 1042 12.11 -15.25 -42.44
N GLY A 1043 12.82 -14.61 -41.50
CA GLY A 1043 13.50 -13.34 -41.69
C GLY A 1043 12.59 -12.11 -41.64
N ARG A 1044 11.36 -12.24 -41.15
CA ARG A 1044 10.41 -11.12 -41.07
C ARG A 1044 10.61 -10.33 -39.79
N GLU A 1045 10.78 -9.02 -39.95
CA GLU A 1045 10.96 -8.05 -38.87
C GLU A 1045 9.61 -7.65 -38.26
N SER A 1046 9.56 -7.64 -36.93
CA SER A 1046 8.43 -7.14 -36.14
C SER A 1046 8.89 -6.50 -34.83
N VAL A 1047 8.01 -5.69 -34.24
CA VAL A 1047 8.21 -5.08 -32.92
C VAL A 1047 7.11 -5.55 -31.98
N ILE A 1048 7.51 -6.13 -30.85
CA ILE A 1048 6.57 -6.64 -29.85
C ILE A 1048 6.38 -5.59 -28.76
N VAL A 1049 5.12 -5.24 -28.48
CA VAL A 1049 4.66 -4.50 -27.30
C VAL A 1049 3.46 -5.25 -26.74
N PRO A 1050 3.67 -6.27 -25.88
CA PRO A 1050 2.64 -7.19 -25.46
C PRO A 1050 1.42 -6.47 -24.91
N PRO A 1051 0.23 -6.97 -25.26
CA PRO A 1051 0.01 -8.17 -26.10
C PRO A 1051 0.19 -7.96 -27.61
N GLY A 1052 0.43 -6.73 -28.08
CA GLY A 1052 0.54 -6.40 -29.51
C GLY A 1052 1.86 -6.79 -30.17
N VAL A 1053 1.78 -7.09 -31.47
CA VAL A 1053 2.90 -7.30 -32.39
C VAL A 1053 2.68 -6.38 -33.59
N PHE A 1054 3.68 -5.56 -33.92
CA PHE A 1054 3.60 -4.51 -34.93
C PHE A 1054 4.63 -4.75 -36.02
N LYS A 1055 4.20 -4.64 -37.28
CA LYS A 1055 5.11 -4.70 -38.42
C LYS A 1055 5.66 -3.29 -38.70
N PRO A 1056 7.00 -3.09 -38.72
CA PRO A 1056 7.58 -1.80 -39.06
C PRO A 1056 7.35 -1.47 -40.55
N SER A 1057 7.49 -0.20 -40.92
CA SER A 1057 7.42 0.25 -42.32
C SER A 1057 8.62 -0.24 -43.14
N ALA A 1058 8.48 -0.40 -44.46
CA ALA A 1058 9.51 -0.94 -45.35
C ALA A 1058 10.55 0.11 -45.81
N ILE A 1059 11.02 1.01 -44.93
CA ILE A 1059 12.01 2.02 -45.30
C ILE A 1059 13.42 1.41 -45.20
N ALA A 1060 14.14 1.38 -46.31
CA ALA A 1060 15.56 1.02 -46.33
C ALA A 1060 16.39 2.02 -45.50
N VAL A 1061 17.18 1.53 -44.55
CA VAL A 1061 18.07 2.33 -43.69
C VAL A 1061 19.50 1.85 -43.91
N GLY A 1062 20.48 2.78 -43.91
CA GLY A 1062 21.87 2.52 -44.28
C GLY A 1062 22.61 1.56 -43.34
N GLN A 1063 22.55 1.79 -42.02
CA GLN A 1063 23.12 0.92 -40.98
C GLN A 1063 22.30 1.04 -39.68
N ARG A 1064 22.36 0.03 -38.79
CA ARG A 1064 21.58 -0.03 -37.55
C ARG A 1064 22.46 -0.47 -36.38
N TYR A 1065 22.41 0.26 -35.27
CA TYR A 1065 23.06 -0.15 -34.03
C TYR A 1065 22.03 -0.77 -33.08
N ARG A 1066 22.10 -2.10 -32.89
CA ARG A 1066 21.17 -2.85 -32.04
C ARG A 1066 21.70 -2.87 -30.61
N VAL A 1067 20.79 -2.60 -29.66
CA VAL A 1067 21.10 -2.56 -28.23
C VAL A 1067 20.85 -3.92 -27.53
N PHE A 1068 20.17 -4.86 -28.22
CA PHE A 1068 19.86 -6.20 -27.72
C PHE A 1068 19.72 -7.21 -28.88
N TRP A 1069 20.30 -8.41 -28.70
CA TRP A 1069 20.33 -9.61 -29.57
C TRP A 1069 21.56 -9.83 -30.45
N ASN A 1070 21.84 -11.12 -30.66
CA ASN A 1070 23.04 -11.74 -31.23
C ASN A 1070 23.37 -11.25 -32.66
N LEU A 1071 24.67 -11.19 -32.98
CA LEU A 1071 25.30 -10.68 -34.20
C LEU A 1071 24.95 -11.43 -35.50
N SER A 1072 24.26 -12.57 -35.43
CA SER A 1072 24.25 -13.55 -36.53
C SER A 1072 23.12 -13.40 -37.57
N ILE A 1073 22.29 -12.35 -37.53
CA ILE A 1073 21.10 -12.25 -38.42
C ILE A 1073 21.23 -11.18 -39.52
N ASP A 1074 22.21 -10.27 -39.44
CA ASP A 1074 22.29 -9.11 -40.34
C ASP A 1074 23.47 -9.12 -41.33
N ASN A 1075 24.15 -10.26 -41.53
CA ASN A 1075 25.13 -10.41 -42.62
C ASN A 1075 24.52 -11.03 -43.89
#